data_AF-A0A090VBG2-F1
#
_entry.id   AF-A0A090VBG2-F1
#
_cell.length_a   1.000
_cell.length_b   1.000
_cell.length_c   1.000
_cell.angle_alpha   90.00
_cell.angle_beta   90.00
_cell.angle_gamma   90.00
#
_symmetry.space_group_name_H-M   'P 1'
#
loop_
_entity.id
_entity.type
_entity.pdbx_description
1 polymer ?
#
loop_
_entity_poly.entity_id
_entity_poly.type
_entity_poly.pdbx_seq_one_letter_code
_entity_poly.pdbx_strand_id
1 'polypeptide(L)'
;MALKIVISHKTKYKYDRPINLSPHIFRLRPAPHSRTPIEAYSIKIKPENQFFNWQQDAFGNYLARLIFPDKTTELSVEVEIIADLKTINPFDFFVEEAAEEYPFTYSDTIKKELLPYLEITDNGPLIHEFIKTLDYTPRKTIYFLIDINQKIYEFLSYNIRLDPGVQTCEETLLQKNGSCRDYAWLFVQVLRHLGFGARFVSGYLVQLKSDEKSLDGPSGPEEDFTDLHAWAEVYLPGAGWIGFDATSGLLAGEGHIPLACTPSFESAAPVSGMTDICETEFEFENSVKRIFESPRVTKPYTDKQWNDIYKLGFKVEKELEKGDVRLTMGGEPTFVSIDDMESPEWNTDADGPHKRQLADDLTKRLFNKFAKGGFLHRAQGKWYPGEPLPRWGTELCWRKDGRVIWHNEKLLSTFADNKIVPENADKIFLETLTKYLGVTDKTIMPAFEDAFYFLWEEGNLPTDIDPREDKDGSLIQKKLGEILEQGTNKVVGYLMPLNNSFGQWHTCTWQFRRNHLFLTPGNSPVGLRLPLSSLVHKSEYEEFPKFEPDQFTKRGRFPSYKKVATNRYAAFVNGELESPKTNYFIRTALCAEVRDQKLYLFLPPLDCAEFYLDLLSSIEATAKALNIPVILEGYPAPKDNRLESLKITPDPGVIEINVHPAKNWDELTKNTFTLYEEAKQSRLGTEKFMLDGKHTGTGGGNHVTLGGISPADSPLLRKPSLLRSLLTFWQHHPGLSYLFSGSFIGATSQAPRIDEARMENLYELEIAFSQIPKDGEVPFWLTDRLFRHLLTDLTGNTHRAEFCIDKLYSPDSSSGRLGILELRAFDMPPHPQMSLMQNLLVRTLVAWFWKKPYEHDLVRWGTELHDKF
;
A
#
# COMPACT_ATOMS: atom_id res chain seq x y z
N MET A 1 -19.18 3.32 10.11
CA MET A 1 -19.61 1.94 10.45
C MET A 1 -20.10 1.94 11.89
N ALA A 2 -21.09 1.12 12.26
CA ALA A 2 -21.69 1.17 13.61
C ALA A 2 -21.06 0.10 14.53
N LEU A 3 -20.50 0.56 15.65
CA LEU A 3 -20.10 -0.26 16.79
C LEU A 3 -21.08 0.02 17.93
N LYS A 4 -21.76 -1.01 18.43
CA LYS A 4 -22.58 -0.85 19.63
C LYS A 4 -21.82 -1.31 20.85
N ILE A 5 -21.81 -0.46 21.85
CA ILE A 5 -21.13 -0.71 23.12
C ILE A 5 -22.11 -0.63 24.29
N VAL A 6 -21.72 -1.28 25.37
CA VAL A 6 -22.30 -1.08 26.70
C VAL A 6 -21.24 -0.45 27.59
N ILE A 7 -21.55 0.70 28.17
CA ILE A 7 -20.77 1.32 29.25
C ILE A 7 -21.45 0.92 30.56
N SER A 8 -20.67 0.37 31.49
CA SER A 8 -21.10 0.05 32.85
C SER A 8 -20.27 0.85 33.84
N HIS A 9 -20.93 1.76 34.56
CA HIS A 9 -20.33 2.59 35.59
C HIS A 9 -20.87 2.16 36.94
N LYS A 10 -19.98 1.92 37.90
CA LYS A 10 -20.33 1.60 39.28
C LYS A 10 -19.48 2.42 40.25
N THR A 11 -20.17 3.07 41.19
CA THR A 11 -19.54 3.76 42.31
C THR A 11 -20.21 3.31 43.59
N LYS A 12 -19.41 2.89 44.56
CA LYS A 12 -19.92 2.41 45.85
C LYS A 12 -19.13 3.04 46.99
N TYR A 13 -19.85 3.63 47.92
CA TYR A 13 -19.36 4.13 49.18
C TYR A 13 -19.93 3.26 50.29
N LYS A 14 -19.06 2.65 51.09
CA LYS A 14 -19.45 1.96 52.33
C LYS A 14 -18.96 2.78 53.50
N TYR A 15 -19.87 3.04 54.43
CA TYR A 15 -19.60 3.83 55.62
C TYR A 15 -19.39 2.90 56.81
N ASP A 16 -18.46 3.26 57.70
CA ASP A 16 -18.16 2.54 58.94
C ASP A 16 -19.37 2.46 59.91
N ARG A 17 -20.34 3.36 59.74
CA ARG A 17 -21.55 3.48 60.57
C ARG A 17 -22.74 4.02 59.77
N PRO A 18 -23.99 3.88 60.27
CA PRO A 18 -25.14 4.53 59.67
C PRO A 18 -25.04 6.07 59.72
N ILE A 19 -25.02 6.71 58.56
CA ILE A 19 -24.90 8.18 58.39
C ILE A 19 -26.10 8.78 57.70
N ASN A 20 -26.30 10.09 57.86
CA ASN A 20 -27.23 10.87 57.05
C ASN A 20 -26.56 11.30 55.75
N LEU A 21 -27.31 11.21 54.65
CA LEU A 21 -26.93 11.78 53.35
C LEU A 21 -27.72 13.07 53.14
N SER A 22 -27.04 14.16 52.77
CA SER A 22 -27.72 15.37 52.30
C SER A 22 -28.46 15.10 50.98
N PRO A 23 -29.24 16.05 50.45
CA PRO A 23 -29.66 15.97 49.06
C PRO A 23 -28.45 15.76 48.15
N HIS A 24 -28.52 14.75 47.29
CA HIS A 24 -27.47 14.41 46.31
C HIS A 24 -27.93 14.75 44.89
N ILE A 25 -26.98 15.09 44.04
CA ILE A 25 -27.17 15.33 42.61
C ILE A 25 -26.26 14.37 41.84
N PHE A 26 -26.83 13.67 40.86
CA PHE A 26 -26.10 12.79 39.94
C PHE A 26 -26.26 13.29 38.50
N ARG A 27 -25.13 13.54 37.83
CA ARG A 27 -25.03 13.97 36.43
C ARG A 27 -24.38 12.87 35.59
N LEU A 28 -24.93 11.66 35.67
CA LEU A 28 -24.40 10.47 35.00
C LEU A 28 -25.27 10.03 33.81
N ARG A 29 -26.16 10.91 33.33
CA ARG A 29 -26.96 10.68 32.13
C ARG A 29 -26.36 11.49 30.96
N PRO A 30 -26.09 10.87 29.79
CA PRO A 30 -25.64 11.59 28.61
C PRO A 30 -26.48 12.81 28.29
N ALA A 31 -25.79 13.92 27.98
CA ALA A 31 -26.40 15.18 27.65
C ALA A 31 -27.26 15.06 26.38
N PRO A 32 -28.36 15.83 26.28
CA PRO A 32 -29.29 15.72 25.15
C PRO A 32 -28.66 16.09 23.80
N HIS A 33 -27.55 16.85 23.82
CA HIS A 33 -26.81 17.29 22.64
C HIS A 33 -25.61 16.39 22.31
N SER A 34 -25.49 15.22 22.94
CA SER A 34 -24.45 14.24 22.58
C SER A 34 -24.59 13.84 21.11
N ARG A 35 -23.50 13.93 20.36
CA ARG A 35 -23.46 13.52 18.95
C ARG A 35 -23.53 12.00 18.79
N THR A 36 -23.09 11.26 19.82
CA THR A 36 -23.14 9.80 19.88
C THR A 36 -24.56 9.35 20.28
N PRO A 37 -25.29 8.63 19.40
CA PRO A 37 -26.63 8.16 19.73
C PRO A 37 -26.66 7.23 20.93
N ILE A 38 -27.53 7.53 21.90
CA ILE A 38 -27.76 6.72 23.09
C ILE A 38 -29.05 5.93 22.91
N GLU A 39 -28.95 4.61 22.77
CA GLU A 39 -30.11 3.73 22.54
C GLU A 39 -30.84 3.40 23.84
N ALA A 40 -30.09 3.21 24.93
CA ALA A 40 -30.64 2.90 26.24
C ALA A 40 -29.79 3.49 27.36
N TYR A 41 -30.46 3.82 28.46
CA TYR A 41 -29.85 4.34 29.68
C TYR A 41 -30.60 3.76 30.88
N SER A 42 -29.87 3.29 31.89
CA SER A 42 -30.43 2.93 33.19
C SER A 42 -29.56 3.46 34.32
N ILE A 43 -30.20 3.78 35.45
CA ILE A 43 -29.52 4.15 36.69
C ILE A 43 -30.21 3.47 37.87
N LYS A 44 -29.41 2.83 38.73
CA LYS A 44 -29.85 2.19 39.96
C LYS A 44 -29.06 2.77 41.12
N ILE A 45 -29.77 3.22 42.16
CA ILE A 45 -29.17 3.87 43.32
C ILE A 45 -29.64 3.18 44.60
N LYS A 46 -28.71 2.90 45.51
CA LYS A 46 -28.99 2.47 46.89
C LYS A 46 -28.56 3.54 47.89
N PRO A 47 -29.27 3.71 49.02
CA PRO A 47 -30.44 2.94 49.47
C PRO A 47 -31.68 3.18 48.60
N GLU A 48 -32.60 2.21 48.54
CA GLU A 48 -33.78 2.19 47.63
C GLU A 48 -35.00 2.98 48.12
N ASN A 49 -35.00 3.42 49.38
CA ASN A 49 -36.04 4.29 49.92
C ASN A 49 -35.65 5.77 49.78
N GLN A 50 -35.50 6.27 48.56
CA GLN A 50 -35.18 7.68 48.27
C GLN A 50 -36.33 8.40 47.56
N PHE A 51 -36.43 9.72 47.77
CA PHE A 51 -37.16 10.56 46.83
C PHE A 51 -36.26 10.81 45.62
N PHE A 52 -36.69 10.38 44.43
CA PHE A 52 -35.94 10.51 43.18
C PHE A 52 -36.64 11.50 42.24
N ASN A 53 -35.91 12.53 41.78
CA ASN A 53 -36.45 13.51 40.84
C ASN A 53 -35.47 13.84 39.70
N TRP A 54 -35.91 13.73 38.45
CA TRP A 54 -35.15 14.21 37.29
C TRP A 54 -35.38 15.71 37.07
N GLN A 55 -34.30 16.44 36.80
CA GLN A 55 -34.31 17.87 36.52
C GLN A 55 -33.37 18.20 35.37
N GLN A 56 -33.48 19.44 34.88
CA GLN A 56 -32.46 20.08 34.06
C GLN A 56 -31.88 21.27 34.84
N ASP A 57 -30.55 21.45 34.75
CA ASP A 57 -29.92 22.66 35.28
C ASP A 57 -30.13 23.87 34.35
N ALA A 58 -29.62 25.03 34.77
CA ALA A 58 -29.70 26.27 33.99
C ALA A 58 -28.99 26.21 32.63
N PHE A 59 -28.16 25.19 32.39
CA PHE A 59 -27.40 24.99 31.16
C PHE A 59 -27.97 23.85 30.30
N GLY A 60 -29.09 23.24 30.73
CA GLY A 60 -29.79 22.20 30.00
C GLY A 60 -29.26 20.78 30.20
N ASN A 61 -28.35 20.56 31.17
CA ASN A 61 -27.83 19.23 31.47
C ASN A 61 -28.83 18.42 32.29
N TYR A 62 -28.89 17.10 32.07
CA TYR A 62 -29.72 16.21 32.89
C TYR A 62 -29.08 15.96 34.26
N LEU A 63 -29.87 16.10 35.32
CA LEU A 63 -29.45 15.73 36.66
C LEU A 63 -30.56 14.99 37.42
N ALA A 64 -30.18 13.97 38.18
CA ALA A 64 -31.05 13.30 39.13
C ALA A 64 -30.79 13.87 40.52
N ARG A 65 -31.81 14.49 41.12
CA ARG A 65 -31.76 14.99 42.50
C ARG A 65 -32.45 14.00 43.42
N LEU A 66 -31.70 13.53 44.43
CA LEU A 66 -32.16 12.53 45.38
C LEU A 66 -32.17 13.09 46.80
N ILE A 67 -33.16 12.68 47.59
CA ILE A 67 -33.24 12.96 49.03
C ILE A 67 -33.40 11.63 49.75
N PHE A 68 -32.52 11.35 50.70
CA PHE A 68 -32.50 10.13 51.49
C PHE A 68 -33.10 10.39 52.88
N PRO A 69 -34.27 9.81 53.21
CA PRO A 69 -34.92 10.00 54.51
C PRO A 69 -34.27 9.20 55.63
N ASP A 70 -33.69 8.05 55.31
CA ASP A 70 -33.15 7.10 56.29
C ASP A 70 -31.62 7.16 56.34
N LYS A 71 -31.07 6.83 57.52
CA LYS A 71 -29.63 6.59 57.66
C LYS A 71 -29.22 5.34 56.90
N THR A 72 -28.05 5.39 56.26
CA THR A 72 -27.52 4.26 55.49
C THR A 72 -26.06 3.98 55.83
N THR A 73 -25.63 2.74 55.63
CA THR A 73 -24.22 2.32 55.66
C THR A 73 -23.64 2.18 54.25
N GLU A 74 -24.43 2.41 53.21
CA GLU A 74 -24.01 2.26 51.81
C GLU A 74 -24.71 3.29 50.91
N LEU A 75 -23.93 3.91 50.02
CA LEU A 75 -24.42 4.62 48.83
C LEU A 75 -23.81 3.94 47.61
N SER A 76 -24.64 3.37 46.73
CA SER A 76 -24.16 2.76 45.49
C SER A 76 -24.90 3.35 44.30
N VAL A 77 -24.18 3.65 43.22
CA VAL A 77 -24.72 4.12 41.95
C VAL A 77 -24.21 3.20 40.85
N GLU A 78 -25.14 2.60 40.13
CA GLU A 78 -24.87 1.74 38.98
C GLU A 78 -25.57 2.35 37.76
N VAL A 79 -24.82 2.60 36.69
CA VAL A 79 -25.30 3.18 35.44
C VAL A 79 -24.92 2.26 34.29
N GLU A 80 -25.87 1.98 33.40
CA GLU A 80 -25.63 1.28 32.15
C GLU A 80 -26.09 2.11 30.96
N ILE A 81 -25.24 2.20 29.93
CA ILE A 81 -25.50 2.98 28.72
C ILE A 81 -25.24 2.10 27.50
N ILE A 82 -26.22 2.01 26.60
CA ILE A 82 -26.02 1.44 25.26
C ILE A 82 -25.81 2.59 24.28
N ALA A 83 -24.62 2.68 23.70
CA ALA A 83 -24.24 3.74 22.77
C ALA A 83 -23.85 3.17 21.40
N ASP A 84 -24.24 3.88 20.34
CA ASP A 84 -23.86 3.58 18.95
C ASP A 84 -22.68 4.49 18.55
N LEU A 85 -21.46 3.95 18.65
CA LEU A 85 -20.22 4.63 18.27
C LEU A 85 -20.07 4.60 16.75
N LYS A 86 -20.85 5.45 16.08
CA LYS A 86 -20.59 5.79 14.68
C LYS A 86 -19.45 6.79 14.64
N THR A 87 -18.45 6.54 13.79
CA THR A 87 -17.37 7.49 13.53
C THR A 87 -17.94 8.86 13.17
N ILE A 88 -17.46 9.89 13.84
CA ILE A 88 -17.86 11.27 13.62
C ILE A 88 -16.69 12.00 12.99
N ASN A 89 -16.93 12.73 11.88
CA ASN A 89 -15.95 13.67 11.38
C ASN A 89 -15.91 14.89 12.34
N PRO A 90 -14.80 15.12 13.06
CA PRO A 90 -14.73 16.24 14.00
C PRO A 90 -14.65 17.60 13.30
N PHE A 91 -14.45 17.64 11.98
CA PHE A 91 -14.38 18.84 11.14
C PHE A 91 -15.66 19.10 10.32
N ASP A 92 -16.71 18.30 10.51
CA ASP A 92 -17.97 18.42 9.76
C ASP A 92 -18.84 19.55 10.32
N PHE A 93 -18.45 20.79 10.02
CA PHE A 93 -19.16 22.02 10.36
C PHE A 93 -18.76 23.16 9.42
N PHE A 94 -19.55 24.24 9.44
CA PHE A 94 -19.22 25.48 8.74
C PHE A 94 -19.04 26.60 9.76
N VAL A 95 -18.01 27.42 9.59
CA VAL A 95 -17.79 28.63 10.38
C VAL A 95 -18.35 29.82 9.58
N GLU A 96 -19.05 30.74 10.24
CA GLU A 96 -19.47 31.99 9.60
C GLU A 96 -18.26 32.82 9.17
N GLU A 97 -18.38 33.55 8.06
CA GLU A 97 -17.30 34.37 7.47
C GLU A 97 -16.66 35.32 8.50
N ALA A 98 -17.47 35.92 9.38
CA ALA A 98 -17.01 36.83 10.42
C ALA A 98 -16.10 36.19 11.47
N ALA A 99 -16.07 34.86 11.59
CA ALA A 99 -15.25 34.10 12.53
C ALA A 99 -14.29 33.11 11.84
N GLU A 100 -14.21 33.13 10.49
CA GLU A 100 -13.35 32.22 9.74
C GLU A 100 -11.88 32.36 10.14
N GLU A 101 -11.41 33.60 10.34
CA GLU A 101 -10.04 33.93 10.76
C GLU A 101 -9.98 34.54 12.17
N TYR A 102 -8.92 34.22 12.91
CA TYR A 102 -8.62 34.83 14.20
C TYR A 102 -7.65 36.01 14.04
N PRO A 103 -7.85 37.16 14.72
CA PRO A 103 -8.89 37.43 15.71
C PRO A 103 -10.24 37.85 15.10
N PHE A 104 -11.33 37.42 15.73
CA PHE A 104 -12.69 37.89 15.44
C PHE A 104 -13.40 38.44 16.68
N THR A 105 -14.56 39.06 16.48
CA THR A 105 -15.41 39.55 17.58
C THR A 105 -16.84 39.01 17.44
N TYR A 106 -17.40 38.48 18.53
CA TYR A 106 -18.81 38.08 18.56
C TYR A 106 -19.73 39.29 18.38
N SER A 107 -20.89 39.09 17.74
CA SER A 107 -21.96 40.08 17.74
C SER A 107 -22.42 40.40 19.16
N ASP A 108 -22.95 41.61 19.39
CA ASP A 108 -23.40 42.02 20.73
C ASP A 108 -24.44 41.07 21.34
N THR A 109 -25.27 40.46 20.49
CA THR A 109 -26.29 39.49 20.91
C THR A 109 -25.64 38.19 21.38
N ILE A 110 -24.78 37.58 20.55
CA ILE A 110 -24.08 36.34 20.92
C ILE A 110 -23.18 36.56 22.14
N LYS A 111 -22.48 37.70 22.20
CA LYS A 111 -21.64 38.05 23.35
C LYS A 111 -22.43 38.14 24.65
N LYS A 112 -23.66 38.69 24.61
CA LYS A 112 -24.56 38.74 25.76
C LYS A 112 -25.05 37.35 26.17
N GLU A 113 -25.36 36.49 25.21
CA GLU A 113 -25.78 35.09 25.46
C GLU A 113 -24.65 34.23 26.02
N LEU A 114 -23.41 34.51 25.60
CA LEU A 114 -22.20 33.81 26.04
C LEU A 114 -21.58 34.37 27.33
N LEU A 115 -22.20 35.37 27.98
CA LEU A 115 -21.60 36.07 29.12
C LEU A 115 -21.01 35.13 30.20
N PRO A 116 -21.70 34.05 30.66
CA PRO A 116 -21.13 33.14 31.65
C PRO A 116 -19.92 32.34 31.13
N TYR A 117 -19.84 32.14 29.81
CA TYR A 117 -18.79 31.36 29.15
C TYR A 117 -17.57 32.21 28.76
N LEU A 118 -17.64 33.52 28.97
CA LEU A 118 -16.56 34.49 28.77
C LEU A 118 -15.89 34.91 30.10
N GLU A 119 -16.39 34.42 31.24
CA GLU A 119 -15.94 34.85 32.56
C GLU A 119 -14.53 34.32 32.92
N ILE A 120 -13.59 35.23 33.11
CA ILE A 120 -12.22 34.92 33.52
C ILE A 120 -12.18 34.82 35.05
N THR A 121 -12.10 33.60 35.58
CA THR A 121 -11.98 33.34 37.02
C THR A 121 -10.54 33.13 37.50
N ASP A 122 -9.64 32.66 36.61
CA ASP A 122 -8.20 32.54 36.85
C ASP A 122 -7.43 33.58 36.01
N ASN A 123 -6.71 34.48 36.69
CA ASN A 123 -6.01 35.63 36.09
C ASN A 123 -4.63 35.86 36.74
N GLY A 124 -3.82 34.80 36.81
CA GLY A 124 -2.47 34.86 37.38
C GLY A 124 -1.36 35.19 36.37
N PRO A 125 -0.12 35.37 36.83
CA PRO A 125 1.02 35.70 35.96
C PRO A 125 1.40 34.57 35.00
N LEU A 126 1.34 33.29 35.40
CA LEU A 126 1.77 32.17 34.56
C LEU A 126 0.83 31.96 33.39
N ILE A 127 -0.48 32.14 33.56
CA ILE A 127 -1.42 32.05 32.43
C ILE A 127 -1.16 33.16 31.41
N HIS A 128 -0.83 34.38 31.86
CA HIS A 128 -0.41 35.46 30.95
C HIS A 128 0.91 35.16 30.23
N GLU A 129 1.88 34.54 30.92
CA GLU A 129 3.13 34.11 30.30
C GLU A 129 2.89 33.03 29.24
N PHE A 130 2.04 32.04 29.53
CA PHE A 130 1.66 31.01 28.57
C PHE A 130 1.00 31.61 27.32
N ILE A 131 0.02 32.51 27.50
CA ILE A 131 -0.71 33.18 26.40
C ILE A 131 0.25 33.97 25.51
N LYS A 132 1.27 34.64 26.08
CA LYS A 132 2.29 35.36 25.28
C LYS A 132 3.11 34.46 24.36
N THR A 133 3.14 33.15 24.61
CA THR A 133 3.86 32.20 23.75
C THR A 133 3.08 31.79 22.50
N LEU A 134 1.80 32.16 22.38
CA LEU A 134 0.96 31.78 21.25
C LEU A 134 1.33 32.54 19.96
N ASP A 135 1.16 31.90 18.81
CA ASP A 135 1.34 32.55 17.50
C ASP A 135 0.03 33.18 17.02
N TYR A 136 0.04 34.51 16.96
CA TYR A 136 -1.10 35.36 16.59
C TYR A 136 -1.14 35.71 15.10
N THR A 137 -0.33 35.07 14.26
CA THR A 137 -0.39 35.25 12.81
C THR A 137 -1.82 34.95 12.32
N PRO A 138 -2.49 35.90 11.63
CA PRO A 138 -3.85 35.69 11.16
C PRO A 138 -3.98 34.45 10.27
N ARG A 139 -4.96 33.61 10.61
CA ARG A 139 -5.22 32.33 9.94
C ARG A 139 -6.59 31.80 10.35
N LYS A 140 -7.02 30.71 9.73
CA LYS A 140 -8.29 30.06 10.07
C LYS A 140 -8.37 29.76 11.56
N THR A 141 -9.46 30.22 12.19
CA THR A 141 -9.70 30.12 13.63
C THR A 141 -9.58 28.69 14.14
N ILE A 142 -10.05 27.72 13.37
CA ILE A 142 -9.96 26.30 13.74
C ILE A 142 -8.51 25.82 13.88
N TYR A 143 -7.62 26.21 12.97
CA TYR A 143 -6.19 25.85 13.06
C TYR A 143 -5.52 26.53 14.25
N PHE A 144 -5.90 27.77 14.56
CA PHE A 144 -5.42 28.45 15.76
C PHE A 144 -5.85 27.72 17.05
N LEU A 145 -7.10 27.25 17.15
CA LEU A 145 -7.59 26.48 18.30
C LEU A 145 -6.90 25.12 18.43
N ILE A 146 -6.66 24.43 17.31
CA ILE A 146 -5.92 23.15 17.27
C ILE A 146 -4.51 23.34 17.81
N ASP A 147 -3.81 24.38 17.39
CA ASP A 147 -2.46 24.68 17.87
C ASP A 147 -2.41 24.94 19.37
N ILE A 148 -3.39 25.66 19.94
CA ILE A 148 -3.46 25.89 21.39
C ILE A 148 -3.68 24.56 22.12
N ASN A 149 -4.59 23.72 21.62
CA ASN A 149 -4.88 22.42 22.19
C ASN A 149 -3.63 21.52 22.20
N GLN A 150 -2.92 21.44 21.07
CA GLN A 150 -1.65 20.71 20.95
C GLN A 150 -0.58 21.29 21.87
N LYS A 151 -0.48 22.61 21.98
CA LYS A 151 0.51 23.27 22.83
C LYS A 151 0.30 23.00 24.31
N ILE A 152 -0.95 22.94 24.79
CA ILE A 152 -1.25 22.55 26.18
C ILE A 152 -0.87 21.08 26.40
N TYR A 153 -1.23 20.19 25.46
CA TYR A 153 -0.87 18.77 25.48
C TYR A 153 0.65 18.57 25.58
N GLU A 154 1.44 19.28 24.77
CA GLU A 154 2.90 19.19 24.76
C GLU A 154 3.56 19.85 25.99
N PHE A 155 2.93 20.88 26.57
CA PHE A 155 3.49 21.64 27.68
C PHE A 155 3.35 20.92 29.03
N LEU A 156 2.30 20.11 29.19
CA LEU A 156 1.96 19.45 30.45
C LEU A 156 2.28 17.95 30.41
N SER A 157 2.56 17.38 31.58
CA SER A 157 2.59 15.92 31.79
C SER A 157 1.26 15.45 32.37
N TYR A 158 0.73 14.32 31.91
CA TYR A 158 -0.54 13.79 32.40
C TYR A 158 -0.34 12.91 33.64
N ASN A 159 -1.16 13.11 34.67
CA ASN A 159 -1.17 12.29 35.88
C ASN A 159 -2.58 12.07 36.42
N ILE A 160 -2.86 10.83 36.85
CA ILE A 160 -4.12 10.48 37.51
C ILE A 160 -4.05 10.93 38.98
N ARG A 161 -4.99 11.78 39.40
CA ARG A 161 -5.05 12.34 40.76
C ARG A 161 -6.30 11.85 41.49
N LEU A 162 -6.10 11.34 42.70
CA LEU A 162 -7.19 10.97 43.62
C LEU A 162 -7.66 12.15 44.49
N ASP A 163 -6.89 13.25 44.54
CA ASP A 163 -7.29 14.44 45.29
C ASP A 163 -8.62 15.01 44.76
N PRO A 164 -9.52 15.49 45.62
CA PRO A 164 -10.75 16.14 45.19
C PRO A 164 -10.46 17.52 44.57
N GLY A 165 -11.36 17.98 43.69
CA GLY A 165 -11.32 19.33 43.10
C GLY A 165 -10.45 19.47 41.85
N VAL A 166 -10.44 20.67 41.26
CA VAL A 166 -9.65 21.02 40.06
C VAL A 166 -8.52 21.96 40.50
N GLN A 167 -7.32 21.76 39.96
CA GLN A 167 -6.19 22.68 40.18
C GLN A 167 -6.48 24.04 39.55
N THR A 168 -5.99 25.10 40.18
CA THR A 168 -5.98 26.42 39.54
C THR A 168 -5.07 26.41 38.31
N CYS A 169 -5.27 27.34 37.38
CA CYS A 169 -4.42 27.45 36.20
C CYS A 169 -2.95 27.72 36.59
N GLU A 170 -2.71 28.50 37.64
CA GLU A 170 -1.36 28.79 38.15
C GLU A 170 -0.69 27.53 38.70
N GLU A 171 -1.40 26.70 39.46
CA GLU A 171 -0.87 25.43 39.96
C GLU A 171 -0.53 24.47 38.81
N THR A 172 -1.44 24.34 37.84
CA THR A 172 -1.27 23.46 36.68
C THR A 172 -0.04 23.86 35.86
N LEU A 173 0.11 25.16 35.57
CA LEU A 173 1.24 25.70 34.80
C LEU A 173 2.56 25.66 35.57
N LEU A 174 2.53 25.88 36.88
CA LEU A 174 3.71 25.81 37.74
C LEU A 174 4.23 24.37 37.85
N GLN A 175 3.33 23.42 38.12
CA GLN A 175 3.67 22.00 38.27
C GLN A 175 3.99 21.33 36.94
N LYS A 176 3.48 21.89 35.83
CA LYS A 176 3.49 21.30 34.49
C LYS A 176 2.92 19.87 34.49
N ASN A 177 1.95 19.64 35.36
CA ASN A 177 1.36 18.33 35.60
C ASN A 177 -0.10 18.50 35.99
N GLY A 178 -0.97 17.63 35.50
CA GLY A 178 -2.40 17.69 35.79
C GLY A 178 -3.16 16.44 35.37
N SER A 179 -4.39 16.33 35.87
CA SER A 179 -5.40 15.36 35.44
C SER A 179 -6.30 15.96 34.35
N CYS A 180 -7.18 15.17 33.73
CA CYS A 180 -8.03 15.63 32.63
C CYS A 180 -8.86 16.89 32.95
N ARG A 181 -9.38 16.99 34.18
CA ARG A 181 -10.08 18.18 34.68
C ARG A 181 -9.20 19.42 34.77
N ASP A 182 -7.92 19.26 35.08
CA ASP A 182 -6.97 20.38 35.22
C ASP A 182 -6.61 20.92 33.82
N TYR A 183 -6.40 20.01 32.86
CA TYR A 183 -6.18 20.34 31.45
C TYR A 183 -7.37 21.07 30.83
N ALA A 184 -8.57 20.51 31.01
CA ALA A 184 -9.79 21.10 30.49
C ALA A 184 -10.04 22.50 31.06
N TRP A 185 -9.82 22.68 32.36
CA TRP A 185 -10.02 23.98 33.00
C TRP A 185 -8.99 25.02 32.57
N LEU A 186 -7.70 24.65 32.50
CA LEU A 186 -6.66 25.51 31.95
C LEU A 186 -7.02 25.95 30.53
N PHE A 187 -7.47 25.01 29.69
CA PHE A 187 -7.81 25.33 28.31
C PHE A 187 -9.01 26.29 28.22
N VAL A 188 -10.08 26.04 28.99
CA VAL A 188 -11.23 26.96 29.08
C VAL A 188 -10.78 28.37 29.47
N GLN A 189 -9.92 28.50 30.48
CA GLN A 189 -9.46 29.80 30.94
C GLN A 189 -8.55 30.50 29.93
N VAL A 190 -7.63 29.79 29.29
CA VAL A 190 -6.78 30.33 28.20
C VAL A 190 -7.66 30.87 27.07
N LEU A 191 -8.68 30.13 26.66
CA LEU A 191 -9.61 30.55 25.60
C LEU A 191 -10.42 31.79 25.97
N ARG A 192 -10.86 31.89 27.23
CA ARG A 192 -11.59 33.08 27.71
C ARG A 192 -10.71 34.33 27.73
N HIS A 193 -9.43 34.21 28.08
CA HIS A 193 -8.46 35.31 27.94
C HIS A 193 -8.28 35.76 26.49
N LEU A 194 -8.44 34.85 25.53
CA LEU A 194 -8.37 35.13 24.10
C LEU A 194 -9.70 35.64 23.51
N GLY A 195 -10.75 35.76 24.33
CA GLY A 195 -12.05 36.29 23.96
C GLY A 195 -13.04 35.25 23.44
N PHE A 196 -12.75 33.95 23.53
CA PHE A 196 -13.66 32.88 23.11
C PHE A 196 -14.64 32.49 24.21
N GLY A 197 -15.89 32.20 23.82
CA GLY A 197 -16.84 31.54 24.70
C GLY A 197 -16.46 30.07 24.86
N ALA A 198 -16.04 29.69 26.08
CA ALA A 198 -15.58 28.34 26.38
C ALA A 198 -16.31 27.74 27.59
N ARG A 199 -16.56 26.43 27.55
CA ARG A 199 -17.23 25.69 28.63
C ARG A 199 -16.48 24.41 29.00
N PHE A 200 -16.58 24.05 30.27
CA PHE A 200 -16.05 22.82 30.83
C PHE A 200 -17.05 21.68 30.59
N VAL A 201 -16.56 20.53 30.14
CA VAL A 201 -17.38 19.35 29.90
C VAL A 201 -16.91 18.21 30.80
N SER A 202 -17.84 17.58 31.51
CA SER A 202 -17.65 16.30 32.18
C SER A 202 -18.45 15.24 31.44
N GLY A 203 -17.83 14.10 31.15
CA GLY A 203 -18.43 13.04 30.35
C GLY A 203 -17.80 11.68 30.53
N TYR A 204 -18.23 10.71 29.73
CA TYR A 204 -17.49 9.48 29.51
C TYR A 204 -16.55 9.66 28.33
N LEU A 205 -15.32 9.20 28.46
CA LEU A 205 -14.44 8.91 27.34
C LEU A 205 -14.45 7.41 27.11
N VAL A 206 -14.82 6.99 25.91
CA VAL A 206 -14.66 5.62 25.45
C VAL A 206 -13.56 5.60 24.40
N GLN A 207 -12.54 4.77 24.63
CA GLN A 207 -11.53 4.48 23.62
C GLN A 207 -11.51 2.97 23.38
N LEU A 208 -11.84 2.61 22.14
CA LEU A 208 -11.80 1.22 21.71
C LEU A 208 -10.41 0.90 21.16
N LYS A 209 -9.97 -0.33 21.41
CA LYS A 209 -8.76 -0.88 20.80
C LYS A 209 -8.90 -0.87 19.27
N SER A 210 -7.96 -0.23 18.59
CA SER A 210 -7.87 -0.27 17.12
C SER A 210 -7.64 -1.70 16.64
N ASP A 211 -8.22 -2.08 15.50
CA ASP A 211 -8.01 -3.41 14.92
C ASP A 211 -6.57 -3.63 14.48
N GLU A 212 -5.98 -2.56 13.97
CA GLU A 212 -4.63 -2.52 13.49
C GLU A 212 -3.86 -1.46 14.26
N LYS A 213 -2.60 -1.75 14.58
CA LYS A 213 -1.71 -0.77 15.18
C LYS A 213 -1.36 0.30 14.15
N SER A 214 -1.23 1.54 14.62
CA SER A 214 -0.76 2.63 13.77
C SER A 214 0.70 2.38 13.39
N LEU A 215 1.07 2.77 12.18
CA LEU A 215 2.48 2.76 11.76
C LEU A 215 3.28 3.85 12.48
N ASP A 216 2.67 5.01 12.68
CA ASP A 216 3.25 6.14 13.40
C ASP A 216 2.33 6.64 14.52
N GLY A 217 2.91 7.17 15.58
CA GLY A 217 2.16 7.70 16.73
C GLY A 217 1.56 6.61 17.63
N PRO A 218 0.81 7.01 18.67
CA PRO A 218 0.21 6.07 19.61
C PRO A 218 -0.92 5.28 18.95
N SER A 219 -0.91 3.95 19.10
CA SER A 219 -1.92 3.05 18.49
C SER A 219 -3.29 3.05 19.21
N GLY A 220 -3.56 4.05 20.05
CA GLY A 220 -4.67 4.04 20.99
C GLY A 220 -4.43 3.05 22.15
N PRO A 221 -5.49 2.65 22.87
CA PRO A 221 -5.35 1.75 24.01
C PRO A 221 -5.12 0.29 23.59
N GLU A 222 -4.43 -0.49 24.44
CA GLU A 222 -4.20 -1.92 24.20
C GLU A 222 -5.46 -2.79 24.40
N GLU A 223 -6.44 -2.27 25.15
CA GLU A 223 -7.74 -2.88 25.42
C GLU A 223 -8.85 -1.83 25.34
N ASP A 224 -10.09 -2.25 25.15
CA ASP A 224 -11.23 -1.34 25.21
C ASP A 224 -11.33 -0.78 26.63
N PHE A 225 -11.35 0.54 26.77
CA PHE A 225 -11.51 1.16 28.07
C PHE A 225 -12.47 2.34 28.03
N THR A 226 -13.03 2.62 29.19
CA THR A 226 -13.84 3.81 29.40
C THR A 226 -13.55 4.37 30.78
N ASP A 227 -13.56 5.68 30.89
CA ASP A 227 -13.51 6.36 32.18
C ASP A 227 -14.34 7.63 32.17
N LEU A 228 -14.60 8.18 33.36
CA LEU A 228 -15.03 9.56 33.49
C LEU A 228 -13.90 10.48 33.04
N HIS A 229 -14.22 11.44 32.19
CA HIS A 229 -13.27 12.33 31.57
C HIS A 229 -13.77 13.77 31.56
N ALA A 230 -12.84 14.69 31.33
CA ALA A 230 -13.16 16.09 31.18
C ALA A 230 -12.42 16.70 29.99
N TRP A 231 -13.09 17.59 29.27
CA TRP A 231 -12.55 18.32 28.11
C TRP A 231 -13.19 19.71 28.02
N ALA A 232 -12.74 20.51 27.05
CA ALA A 232 -13.25 21.86 26.82
C ALA A 232 -14.08 21.92 25.53
N GLU A 233 -15.10 22.76 25.51
CA GLU A 233 -15.83 23.10 24.30
C GLU A 233 -15.78 24.61 24.03
N VAL A 234 -15.63 24.97 22.74
CA VAL A 234 -15.50 26.36 22.27
C VAL A 234 -16.64 26.69 21.32
N TYR A 235 -17.29 27.83 21.53
CA TYR A 235 -18.37 28.28 20.66
C TYR A 235 -17.85 29.10 19.49
N LEU A 236 -18.06 28.65 18.26
CA LEU A 236 -17.82 29.43 17.04
C LEU A 236 -19.14 29.71 16.30
N PRO A 237 -19.40 30.95 15.83
CA PRO A 237 -20.56 31.25 14.99
C PRO A 237 -20.57 30.37 13.73
N GLY A 238 -21.75 29.86 13.36
CA GLY A 238 -21.92 28.83 12.33
C GLY A 238 -21.69 27.40 12.84
N ALA A 239 -20.56 27.13 13.50
CA ALA A 239 -20.17 25.76 13.86
C ALA A 239 -20.77 25.27 15.20
N GLY A 240 -21.14 26.19 16.09
CA GLY A 240 -21.64 25.88 17.43
C GLY A 240 -20.51 25.49 18.40
N TRP A 241 -20.81 24.59 19.35
CA TRP A 241 -19.85 24.11 20.35
C TRP A 241 -18.96 23.00 19.76
N ILE A 242 -17.67 23.25 19.68
CA ILE A 242 -16.65 22.33 19.18
C ILE A 242 -15.84 21.81 20.37
N GLY A 243 -15.74 20.48 20.51
CA GLY A 243 -15.02 19.84 21.60
C GLY A 243 -13.53 19.64 21.31
N PHE A 244 -12.70 19.92 22.31
CA PHE A 244 -11.25 19.73 22.27
C PHE A 244 -10.77 19.06 23.54
N ASP A 245 -9.96 18.01 23.38
CA ASP A 245 -9.38 17.24 24.45
C ASP A 245 -7.87 17.52 24.57
N ALA A 246 -7.54 18.46 25.45
CA ALA A 246 -6.16 18.86 25.71
C ALA A 246 -5.29 17.74 26.31
N THR A 247 -5.88 16.65 26.81
CA THR A 247 -5.09 15.49 27.29
C THR A 247 -4.54 14.63 26.17
N SER A 248 -5.12 14.73 24.97
CA SER A 248 -4.65 14.03 23.77
C SER A 248 -4.11 14.95 22.68
N GLY A 249 -4.38 16.26 22.79
CA GLY A 249 -4.08 17.22 21.72
C GLY A 249 -5.02 17.12 20.52
N LEU A 250 -6.12 16.36 20.62
CA LEU A 250 -7.07 16.09 19.54
C LEU A 250 -8.43 16.77 19.78
N LEU A 251 -9.25 16.84 18.72
CA LEU A 251 -10.67 17.20 18.84
C LEU A 251 -11.46 16.04 19.47
N ALA A 252 -12.56 16.37 20.14
CA ALA A 252 -13.49 15.38 20.68
C ALA A 252 -14.20 14.61 19.55
N GLY A 253 -14.17 13.28 19.62
CA GLY A 253 -14.77 12.36 18.64
C GLY A 253 -16.00 11.63 19.21
N GLU A 254 -16.40 10.54 18.56
CA GLU A 254 -17.56 9.72 18.98
C GLU A 254 -17.41 9.08 20.36
N GLY A 255 -16.16 8.89 20.81
CA GLY A 255 -15.85 8.37 22.14
C GLY A 255 -16.11 9.37 23.27
N HIS A 256 -16.24 10.67 22.98
CA HIS A 256 -16.50 11.71 23.96
C HIS A 256 -18.00 11.91 24.15
N ILE A 257 -18.56 11.26 25.18
CA ILE A 257 -20.00 11.29 25.48
C ILE A 257 -20.24 12.29 26.62
N PRO A 258 -20.67 13.53 26.32
CA PRO A 258 -20.89 14.56 27.34
C PRO A 258 -22.01 14.15 28.30
N LEU A 259 -21.82 14.41 29.59
CA LEU A 259 -22.84 14.26 30.63
C LEU A 259 -23.33 15.62 31.11
N ALA A 260 -22.39 16.54 31.39
CA ALA A 260 -22.67 17.90 31.82
C ALA A 260 -21.68 18.89 31.20
N CYS A 261 -22.20 19.96 30.59
CA CYS A 261 -21.41 21.04 30.00
C CYS A 261 -21.79 22.36 30.69
N THR A 262 -20.84 23.03 31.33
CA THR A 262 -21.10 24.20 32.18
C THR A 262 -19.98 25.24 32.09
N PRO A 263 -20.25 26.53 32.39
CA PRO A 263 -19.21 27.55 32.43
C PRO A 263 -18.24 27.40 33.61
N SER A 264 -18.61 26.74 34.70
CA SER A 264 -17.70 26.44 35.82
C SER A 264 -17.62 24.94 36.09
N PHE A 265 -16.44 24.46 36.48
CA PHE A 265 -16.20 23.03 36.69
C PHE A 265 -16.97 22.46 37.89
N GLU A 266 -17.27 23.28 38.91
CA GLU A 266 -18.02 22.85 40.10
C GLU A 266 -19.45 22.41 39.75
N SER A 267 -20.03 23.06 38.74
CA SER A 267 -21.37 22.74 38.25
C SER A 267 -21.42 21.48 37.39
N ALA A 268 -20.27 20.98 36.92
CA ALA A 268 -20.15 19.77 36.11
C ALA A 268 -19.84 18.51 36.94
N ALA A 269 -19.69 18.60 38.26
CA ALA A 269 -19.36 17.46 39.10
C ALA A 269 -20.34 16.28 38.90
N PRO A 270 -19.85 15.06 38.57
CA PRO A 270 -20.71 13.90 38.30
C PRO A 270 -21.60 13.51 39.47
N VAL A 271 -21.08 13.67 40.70
CA VAL A 271 -21.81 13.47 41.96
C VAL A 271 -21.57 14.69 42.85
N SER A 272 -22.64 15.24 43.43
CA SER A 272 -22.56 16.33 44.40
C SER A 272 -23.46 16.03 45.60
N GLY A 273 -22.93 16.15 46.81
CA GLY A 273 -23.66 15.89 48.05
C GLY A 273 -22.71 15.92 49.25
N MET A 274 -23.29 15.98 50.45
CA MET A 274 -22.57 15.92 51.72
C MET A 274 -23.05 14.72 52.52
N THR A 275 -22.18 14.18 53.36
CA THR A 275 -22.47 13.12 54.31
C THR A 275 -22.10 13.59 55.72
N ASP A 276 -22.60 12.90 56.75
CA ASP A 276 -22.00 13.06 58.08
C ASP A 276 -20.51 12.68 58.02
N ILE A 277 -19.70 13.24 58.93
CA ILE A 277 -18.28 12.87 59.06
C ILE A 277 -18.20 11.36 59.39
N CYS A 278 -17.55 10.58 58.54
CA CYS A 278 -17.40 9.12 58.67
C CYS A 278 -16.16 8.62 57.93
N GLU A 279 -15.75 7.39 58.24
CA GLU A 279 -14.76 6.67 57.44
C GLU A 279 -15.48 6.00 56.26
N THR A 280 -14.91 6.10 55.06
CA THR A 280 -15.54 5.60 53.83
C THR A 280 -14.59 4.68 53.08
N GLU A 281 -15.03 3.45 52.83
CA GLU A 281 -14.43 2.57 51.83
C GLU A 281 -15.07 2.90 50.46
N PHE A 282 -14.23 3.19 49.47
CA PHE A 282 -14.64 3.60 48.13
C PHE A 282 -14.28 2.52 47.11
N GLU A 283 -15.29 2.04 46.37
CA GLU A 283 -15.12 1.15 45.22
C GLU A 283 -15.61 1.86 43.96
N PHE A 284 -14.82 1.78 42.89
CA PHE A 284 -15.13 2.37 41.60
C PHE A 284 -14.76 1.40 40.48
N GLU A 285 -15.70 1.21 39.55
CA GLU A 285 -15.52 0.35 38.38
C GLU A 285 -16.20 1.00 37.17
N ASN A 286 -15.42 1.20 36.12
CA ASN A 286 -15.90 1.60 34.80
C ASN A 286 -15.45 0.54 33.80
N SER A 287 -16.37 0.04 32.98
CA SER A 287 -16.05 -0.93 31.93
C SER A 287 -16.86 -0.66 30.67
N VAL A 288 -16.28 -1.04 29.53
CA VAL A 288 -16.94 -0.98 28.23
C VAL A 288 -16.86 -2.35 27.57
N LYS A 289 -17.94 -2.75 26.89
CA LYS A 289 -18.00 -4.00 26.12
C LYS A 289 -18.64 -3.75 24.76
N ARG A 290 -18.02 -4.28 23.70
CA ARG A 290 -18.62 -4.34 22.37
C ARG A 290 -19.71 -5.42 22.36
N ILE A 291 -20.94 -5.05 22.04
CA ILE A 291 -22.08 -5.99 21.93
C ILE A 291 -22.48 -6.26 20.48
N PHE A 292 -22.10 -5.37 19.56
CA PHE A 292 -22.28 -5.57 18.13
C PHE A 292 -21.16 -4.88 17.36
N GLU A 293 -20.56 -5.61 16.42
CA GLU A 293 -19.55 -5.10 15.51
C GLU A 293 -19.96 -5.36 14.07
N SER A 294 -20.12 -4.28 13.30
CA SER A 294 -20.29 -4.40 11.85
C SER A 294 -18.97 -4.85 11.21
N PRO A 295 -18.99 -5.72 10.18
CA PRO A 295 -17.83 -6.00 9.35
C PRO A 295 -17.25 -4.70 8.78
N ARG A 296 -15.93 -4.62 8.72
CA ARG A 296 -15.19 -3.43 8.28
C ARG A 296 -13.92 -3.80 7.55
N VAL A 297 -13.35 -2.87 6.80
CA VAL A 297 -12.17 -3.13 5.96
C VAL A 297 -10.97 -3.63 6.76
N THR A 298 -10.77 -3.12 7.98
CA THR A 298 -9.71 -3.53 8.91
C THR A 298 -9.98 -4.87 9.62
N LYS A 299 -11.25 -5.32 9.65
CA LYS A 299 -11.67 -6.56 10.32
C LYS A 299 -12.91 -7.14 9.62
N PRO A 300 -12.74 -7.73 8.42
CA PRO A 300 -13.87 -8.13 7.58
C PRO A 300 -14.61 -9.38 8.11
N TYR A 301 -13.92 -10.20 8.91
CA TYR A 301 -14.46 -11.44 9.45
C TYR A 301 -14.16 -11.54 10.96
N THR A 302 -15.05 -12.21 11.68
CA THR A 302 -14.73 -12.70 13.04
C THR A 302 -13.69 -13.81 12.97
N ASP A 303 -12.94 -14.04 14.06
CA ASP A 303 -11.92 -15.09 14.13
C ASP A 303 -12.48 -16.47 13.80
N LYS A 304 -13.72 -16.74 14.22
CA LYS A 304 -14.42 -17.98 13.90
C LYS A 304 -14.69 -18.11 12.39
N GLN A 305 -15.25 -17.07 11.77
CA GLN A 305 -15.53 -17.06 10.33
C GLN A 305 -14.25 -17.24 9.52
N TRP A 306 -13.18 -16.51 9.87
CA TRP A 306 -11.90 -16.64 9.18
C TRP A 306 -11.30 -18.04 9.33
N ASN A 307 -11.34 -18.62 10.54
CA ASN A 307 -10.86 -19.98 10.76
C ASN A 307 -11.64 -21.02 9.94
N ASP A 308 -12.95 -20.85 9.79
CA ASP A 308 -13.77 -21.73 8.96
C ASP A 308 -13.43 -21.59 7.46
N ILE A 309 -13.21 -20.37 6.96
CA ILE A 309 -12.73 -20.09 5.60
C ILE A 309 -11.35 -20.71 5.37
N TYR A 310 -10.42 -20.47 6.29
CA TYR A 310 -9.05 -21.00 6.20
C TYR A 310 -9.03 -22.54 6.17
N LYS A 311 -9.85 -23.20 7.01
CA LYS A 311 -10.02 -24.66 6.99
C LYS A 311 -10.68 -25.18 5.72
N LEU A 312 -11.63 -24.44 5.15
CA LEU A 312 -12.26 -24.80 3.88
C LEU A 312 -11.24 -24.85 2.75
N GLY A 313 -10.28 -23.91 2.71
CA GLY A 313 -9.21 -23.92 1.72
C GLY A 313 -8.42 -25.24 1.68
N PHE A 314 -8.09 -25.83 2.83
CA PHE A 314 -7.44 -27.14 2.87
C PHE A 314 -8.36 -28.30 2.44
N LYS A 315 -9.68 -28.19 2.60
CA LYS A 315 -10.62 -29.19 2.08
C LYS A 315 -10.66 -29.14 0.55
N VAL A 316 -10.68 -27.94 -0.02
CA VAL A 316 -10.63 -27.72 -1.47
C VAL A 316 -9.29 -28.20 -2.04
N GLU A 317 -8.18 -27.93 -1.35
CA GLU A 317 -6.85 -28.41 -1.73
C GLU A 317 -6.82 -29.94 -1.90
N LYS A 318 -7.37 -30.68 -0.94
CA LYS A 318 -7.45 -32.15 -1.01
C LYS A 318 -8.23 -32.65 -2.22
N GLU A 319 -9.30 -31.96 -2.64
CA GLU A 319 -10.04 -32.33 -3.84
C GLU A 319 -9.24 -32.01 -5.11
N LEU A 320 -8.49 -30.90 -5.15
CA LEU A 320 -7.59 -30.56 -6.26
C LEU A 320 -6.44 -31.57 -6.42
N GLU A 321 -5.82 -31.98 -5.30
CA GLU A 321 -4.78 -33.01 -5.28
C GLU A 321 -5.32 -34.35 -5.75
N LYS A 322 -6.48 -34.77 -5.23
CA LYS A 322 -7.16 -36.00 -5.64
C LYS A 322 -7.53 -36.02 -7.12
N GLY A 323 -7.83 -34.84 -7.69
CA GLY A 323 -8.16 -34.66 -9.10
C GLY A 323 -6.95 -34.50 -10.02
N ASP A 324 -5.72 -34.48 -9.50
CA ASP A 324 -4.49 -34.14 -10.25
C ASP A 324 -4.62 -32.83 -11.06
N VAL A 325 -5.23 -31.80 -10.46
CA VAL A 325 -5.48 -30.51 -11.15
C VAL A 325 -4.18 -29.72 -11.36
N ARG A 326 -3.23 -29.82 -10.41
CA ARG A 326 -1.94 -29.10 -10.42
C ARG A 326 -2.06 -27.56 -10.52
N LEU A 327 -3.14 -27.03 -9.94
CA LEU A 327 -3.45 -25.60 -9.98
C LEU A 327 -2.45 -24.78 -9.16
N THR A 328 -1.79 -23.83 -9.82
CA THR A 328 -1.10 -22.71 -9.17
C THR A 328 -1.94 -21.44 -9.26
N MET A 329 -1.85 -20.57 -8.26
CA MET A 329 -2.49 -19.26 -8.26
C MET A 329 -1.49 -18.16 -7.93
N GLY A 330 -1.50 -17.08 -8.70
CA GLY A 330 -0.74 -15.86 -8.39
C GLY A 330 -1.66 -14.64 -8.50
N GLY A 331 -1.07 -13.46 -8.61
CA GLY A 331 -1.86 -12.27 -8.89
C GLY A 331 -1.03 -11.04 -9.20
N GLU A 332 -1.75 -9.99 -9.57
CA GLU A 332 -1.22 -8.64 -9.84
C GLU A 332 -1.91 -7.61 -8.93
N PRO A 333 -1.76 -7.71 -7.59
CA PRO A 333 -2.30 -6.71 -6.67
C PRO A 333 -1.64 -5.36 -6.88
N THR A 334 -2.44 -4.31 -6.68
CA THR A 334 -2.01 -2.93 -6.82
C THR A 334 -2.07 -2.19 -5.48
N PHE A 335 -1.15 -1.23 -5.30
CA PHE A 335 -0.99 -0.49 -4.07
C PHE A 335 -0.82 1.01 -4.32
N VAL A 336 -1.20 1.81 -3.34
CA VAL A 336 -1.21 3.28 -3.39
C VAL A 336 -0.59 3.83 -2.10
N SER A 337 -0.05 5.05 -2.12
CA SER A 337 0.47 5.67 -0.90
C SER A 337 -0.64 5.84 0.15
N ILE A 338 -0.32 5.57 1.42
CA ILE A 338 -1.23 5.81 2.55
C ILE A 338 -1.25 7.27 2.99
N ASP A 339 -0.19 8.03 2.71
CA ASP A 339 -0.01 9.41 3.18
C ASP A 339 -0.46 10.46 2.16
N ASP A 340 -0.39 10.09 0.88
CA ASP A 340 -0.67 10.96 -0.24
C ASP A 340 -1.45 10.17 -1.29
N MET A 341 -2.77 10.31 -1.26
CA MET A 341 -3.67 9.69 -2.22
C MET A 341 -4.10 10.64 -3.33
N GLU A 342 -3.67 11.91 -3.28
CA GLU A 342 -4.22 12.99 -4.13
C GLU A 342 -3.26 13.45 -5.22
N SER A 343 -1.95 13.30 -5.02
CA SER A 343 -1.00 13.77 -6.02
C SER A 343 -1.15 13.04 -7.37
N PRO A 344 -0.72 13.68 -8.48
CA PRO A 344 -0.84 13.09 -9.81
C PRO A 344 -0.22 11.69 -9.91
N GLU A 345 0.91 11.42 -9.28
CA GLU A 345 1.54 10.08 -9.29
C GLU A 345 0.66 8.98 -8.67
N TRP A 346 -0.28 9.32 -7.78
CA TRP A 346 -1.22 8.37 -7.20
C TRP A 346 -2.63 8.44 -7.80
N ASN A 347 -2.87 9.29 -8.82
CA ASN A 347 -4.16 9.36 -9.51
C ASN A 347 -4.06 9.08 -11.01
N THR A 348 -3.16 9.76 -11.71
CA THR A 348 -3.08 9.76 -13.18
C THR A 348 -1.74 9.30 -13.70
N ASP A 349 -0.65 9.74 -13.08
CA ASP A 349 0.67 9.58 -13.64
C ASP A 349 1.22 8.19 -13.33
N ALA A 350 1.89 7.61 -14.32
CA ALA A 350 2.51 6.31 -14.13
C ALA A 350 3.72 6.40 -13.18
N ASP A 351 4.46 7.49 -13.21
CA ASP A 351 5.74 7.62 -12.50
C ASP A 351 5.81 8.87 -11.63
N GLY A 352 6.70 8.87 -10.65
CA GLY A 352 6.94 10.01 -9.77
C GLY A 352 8.00 9.71 -8.70
N PRO A 353 8.63 10.75 -8.13
CA PRO A 353 9.76 10.59 -7.21
C PRO A 353 9.35 9.88 -5.91
N HIS A 354 8.19 10.20 -5.34
CA HIS A 354 7.73 9.59 -4.11
C HIS A 354 7.20 8.17 -4.35
N LYS A 355 6.51 7.93 -5.49
CA LYS A 355 6.22 6.55 -5.95
C LYS A 355 7.47 5.67 -6.06
N ARG A 356 8.55 6.18 -6.66
CA ARG A 356 9.84 5.45 -6.77
C ARG A 356 10.45 5.15 -5.40
N GLN A 357 10.35 6.09 -4.45
CA GLN A 357 10.83 5.89 -3.08
C GLN A 357 10.09 4.75 -2.37
N LEU A 358 8.75 4.75 -2.41
CA LEU A 358 7.94 3.69 -1.78
C LEU A 358 8.16 2.33 -2.46
N ALA A 359 8.27 2.31 -3.80
CA ALA A 359 8.60 1.10 -4.54
C ALA A 359 9.98 0.53 -4.19
N ASP A 360 10.99 1.38 -3.98
CA ASP A 360 12.32 0.98 -3.57
C ASP A 360 12.34 0.42 -2.14
N ASP A 361 11.54 0.96 -1.22
CA ASP A 361 11.40 0.39 0.13
C ASP A 361 10.72 -0.99 0.08
N LEU A 362 9.60 -1.09 -0.64
CA LEU A 362 8.87 -2.34 -0.82
C LEU A 362 9.76 -3.40 -1.47
N THR A 363 10.56 -3.02 -2.47
CA THR A 363 11.54 -3.89 -3.12
C THR A 363 12.49 -4.52 -2.10
N LYS A 364 13.06 -3.73 -1.17
CA LYS A 364 14.01 -4.24 -0.16
C LYS A 364 13.33 -5.23 0.79
N ARG A 365 12.10 -4.91 1.21
CA ARG A 365 11.31 -5.75 2.11
C ARG A 365 10.94 -7.08 1.47
N LEU A 366 10.39 -7.04 0.25
CA LEU A 366 10.03 -8.23 -0.51
C LEU A 366 11.27 -9.07 -0.87
N PHE A 367 12.41 -8.44 -1.17
CA PHE A 367 13.66 -9.16 -1.37
C PHE A 367 14.07 -9.98 -0.14
N ASN A 368 13.96 -9.39 1.06
CA ASN A 368 14.28 -10.07 2.30
C ASN A 368 13.34 -11.22 2.65
N LYS A 369 12.06 -11.12 2.27
CA LYS A 369 11.04 -12.15 2.56
C LYS A 369 11.03 -13.30 1.55
N PHE A 370 11.07 -12.98 0.26
CA PHE A 370 10.87 -13.97 -0.81
C PHE A 370 12.16 -14.34 -1.54
N ALA A 371 13.00 -13.36 -1.85
CA ALA A 371 14.11 -13.51 -2.79
C ALA A 371 15.49 -13.50 -2.10
N LYS A 372 15.58 -13.92 -0.83
CA LYS A 372 16.84 -13.87 -0.08
C LYS A 372 17.91 -14.73 -0.75
N GLY A 373 19.04 -14.10 -1.10
CA GLY A 373 20.11 -14.74 -1.87
C GLY A 373 19.82 -14.84 -3.38
N GLY A 374 18.71 -14.30 -3.87
CA GLY A 374 18.44 -14.03 -5.28
C GLY A 374 19.17 -12.78 -5.77
N PHE A 375 18.80 -12.27 -6.93
CA PHE A 375 19.35 -11.01 -7.47
C PHE A 375 18.24 -10.01 -7.81
N LEU A 376 18.65 -8.76 -7.98
CA LEU A 376 17.79 -7.63 -8.32
C LEU A 376 18.11 -7.16 -9.74
N HIS A 377 17.08 -7.07 -10.58
CA HIS A 377 17.18 -6.54 -11.94
C HIS A 377 16.28 -5.31 -12.08
N ARG A 378 16.85 -4.17 -12.50
CA ARG A 378 16.14 -2.90 -12.71
C ARG A 378 16.20 -2.54 -14.19
N ALA A 379 15.08 -2.50 -14.87
CA ALA A 379 15.05 -2.21 -16.31
C ALA A 379 13.93 -1.25 -16.69
N GLN A 380 13.91 -0.86 -17.96
CA GLN A 380 12.75 -0.22 -18.56
C GLN A 380 11.59 -1.23 -18.61
N GLY A 381 10.43 -0.79 -18.11
CA GLY A 381 9.17 -1.50 -18.09
C GLY A 381 8.36 -1.26 -19.37
N LYS A 382 7.03 -1.33 -19.27
CA LYS A 382 6.13 -1.10 -20.40
C LYS A 382 6.23 0.36 -20.88
N TRP A 383 6.05 0.57 -22.19
CA TRP A 383 5.98 1.89 -22.80
C TRP A 383 4.66 2.00 -23.56
N TYR A 384 3.81 2.96 -23.16
CA TYR A 384 2.52 3.16 -23.79
C TYR A 384 2.53 4.33 -24.78
N PRO A 385 1.71 4.28 -25.85
CA PRO A 385 1.59 5.39 -26.79
C PRO A 385 1.22 6.70 -26.08
N GLY A 386 1.98 7.76 -26.34
CA GLY A 386 1.80 9.08 -25.73
C GLY A 386 2.69 9.35 -24.50
N GLU A 387 3.34 8.34 -23.93
CA GLU A 387 4.32 8.55 -22.86
C GLU A 387 5.69 8.94 -23.45
N PRO A 388 6.38 9.95 -22.88
CA PRO A 388 7.68 10.40 -23.41
C PRO A 388 8.81 9.41 -23.11
N LEU A 389 8.68 8.60 -22.05
CA LEU A 389 9.68 7.62 -21.62
C LEU A 389 9.00 6.29 -21.27
N PRO A 390 9.70 5.16 -21.48
CA PRO A 390 9.27 3.89 -20.92
C PRO A 390 9.28 3.97 -19.39
N ARG A 391 8.32 3.27 -18.78
CA ARG A 391 8.23 3.16 -17.33
C ARG A 391 9.43 2.41 -16.75
N TRP A 392 9.61 2.38 -15.43
CA TRP A 392 10.62 1.54 -14.78
C TRP A 392 10.03 0.17 -14.40
N GLY A 393 10.88 -0.80 -14.05
CA GLY A 393 10.44 -2.08 -13.51
C GLY A 393 11.56 -2.76 -12.73
N THR A 394 11.20 -3.33 -11.59
CA THR A 394 12.13 -4.02 -10.70
C THR A 394 11.73 -5.48 -10.57
N GLU A 395 12.61 -6.40 -10.96
CA GLU A 395 12.41 -7.83 -10.84
C GLU A 395 13.32 -8.42 -9.76
N LEU A 396 12.72 -9.17 -8.84
CA LEU A 396 13.40 -10.02 -7.88
C LEU A 396 13.39 -11.44 -8.42
N CYS A 397 14.55 -12.07 -8.55
CA CYS A 397 14.63 -13.42 -9.09
C CYS A 397 15.51 -14.32 -8.21
N TRP A 398 15.01 -15.51 -7.90
CA TRP A 398 15.67 -16.50 -7.03
C TRP A 398 15.51 -17.92 -7.55
N ARG A 399 16.23 -18.86 -6.94
CA ARG A 399 16.17 -20.28 -7.29
C ARG A 399 15.12 -20.98 -6.44
N LYS A 400 14.29 -21.81 -7.08
CA LYS A 400 13.29 -22.64 -6.38
C LYS A 400 13.92 -23.69 -5.47
N ASP A 401 15.20 -24.01 -5.64
CA ASP A 401 15.93 -24.93 -4.75
C ASP A 401 16.53 -24.25 -3.50
N GLY A 402 16.24 -22.96 -3.28
CA GLY A 402 16.69 -22.18 -2.12
C GLY A 402 18.18 -21.89 -2.09
N ARG A 403 18.94 -22.24 -3.14
CA ARG A 403 20.37 -21.91 -3.21
C ARG A 403 20.57 -20.45 -3.63
N VAL A 404 21.68 -19.91 -3.20
CA VAL A 404 22.07 -18.53 -3.42
C VAL A 404 22.54 -18.31 -4.87
N ILE A 405 21.97 -17.31 -5.54
CA ILE A 405 22.47 -16.72 -6.77
C ILE A 405 23.51 -15.64 -6.45
N TRP A 406 23.13 -14.68 -5.59
CA TRP A 406 23.95 -13.53 -5.19
C TRP A 406 24.26 -13.59 -3.70
N HIS A 407 25.53 -13.68 -3.33
CA HIS A 407 25.99 -13.98 -1.97
C HIS A 407 26.18 -12.74 -1.10
N ASN A 408 26.53 -11.59 -1.66
CA ASN A 408 26.77 -10.35 -0.91
C ASN A 408 25.83 -9.23 -1.39
N GLU A 409 24.69 -9.08 -0.72
CA GLU A 409 23.67 -8.08 -1.04
C GLU A 409 24.19 -6.64 -1.05
N LYS A 410 25.22 -6.31 -0.26
CA LYS A 410 25.84 -4.97 -0.22
C LYS A 410 26.52 -4.58 -1.54
N LEU A 411 26.77 -5.55 -2.43
CA LEU A 411 27.27 -5.31 -3.79
C LEU A 411 26.17 -4.95 -4.78
N LEU A 412 24.89 -4.98 -4.39
CA LEU A 412 23.81 -4.39 -5.16
C LEU A 412 23.58 -2.97 -4.63
N SER A 413 23.57 -1.98 -5.53
CA SER A 413 23.47 -0.55 -5.16
C SER A 413 22.24 -0.21 -4.30
N THR A 414 21.17 -1.04 -4.36
CA THR A 414 19.96 -0.87 -3.54
C THR A 414 20.24 -1.04 -2.04
N PHE A 415 21.17 -1.92 -1.66
CA PHE A 415 21.52 -2.27 -0.28
C PHE A 415 22.91 -1.74 0.15
N ALA A 416 23.63 -1.08 -0.76
CA ALA A 416 24.97 -0.56 -0.47
C ALA A 416 24.92 0.64 0.49
N ASP A 417 25.84 0.66 1.46
CA ASP A 417 25.99 1.74 2.46
C ASP A 417 26.47 3.06 1.80
N ASN A 418 27.36 2.96 0.81
CA ASN A 418 27.77 4.08 -0.04
C ASN A 418 27.58 3.69 -1.51
N LYS A 419 26.86 4.52 -2.27
CA LYS A 419 26.47 4.24 -3.66
C LYS A 419 27.39 4.89 -4.69
N ILE A 420 28.31 5.76 -4.25
CA ILE A 420 29.21 6.52 -5.12
C ILE A 420 30.36 5.64 -5.56
N VAL A 421 30.52 5.49 -6.88
CA VAL A 421 31.62 4.74 -7.50
C VAL A 421 32.72 5.69 -8.00
N PRO A 422 34.00 5.23 -8.06
CA PRO A 422 35.09 6.04 -8.61
C PRO A 422 34.88 6.41 -10.09
N GLU A 423 35.55 7.47 -10.54
CA GLU A 423 35.66 7.77 -11.98
C GLU A 423 36.31 6.59 -12.73
N ASN A 424 35.85 6.31 -13.95
CA ASN A 424 36.27 5.16 -14.77
C ASN A 424 35.94 3.77 -14.17
N ALA A 425 35.05 3.71 -13.17
CA ALA A 425 34.60 2.44 -12.59
C ALA A 425 34.05 1.48 -13.66
N ASP A 426 33.32 1.99 -14.65
CA ASP A 426 32.81 1.25 -15.81
C ASP A 426 33.90 0.49 -16.58
N LYS A 427 35.00 1.16 -16.96
CA LYS A 427 36.12 0.55 -17.69
C LYS A 427 36.84 -0.49 -16.83
N ILE A 428 37.25 -0.10 -15.62
CA ILE A 428 38.00 -0.97 -14.71
C ILE A 428 37.18 -2.22 -14.38
N PHE A 429 35.85 -2.07 -14.25
CA PHE A 429 34.96 -3.19 -14.02
C PHE A 429 34.96 -4.16 -15.20
N LEU A 430 34.78 -3.69 -16.44
CA LEU A 430 34.81 -4.59 -17.61
C LEU A 430 36.17 -5.26 -17.80
N GLU A 431 37.28 -4.53 -17.63
CA GLU A 431 38.65 -5.09 -17.72
C GLU A 431 38.92 -6.15 -16.64
N THR A 432 38.31 -6.01 -15.46
CA THR A 432 38.42 -7.02 -14.40
C THR A 432 37.48 -8.19 -14.66
N LEU A 433 36.28 -7.93 -15.20
CA LEU A 433 35.29 -8.94 -15.53
C LEU A 433 35.78 -9.89 -16.63
N THR A 434 36.55 -9.41 -17.61
CA THR A 434 37.11 -10.27 -18.67
C THR A 434 37.95 -11.43 -18.13
N LYS A 435 38.69 -11.20 -17.03
CA LYS A 435 39.48 -12.22 -16.33
C LYS A 435 38.61 -13.31 -15.70
N TYR A 436 37.48 -12.91 -15.10
CA TYR A 436 36.48 -13.86 -14.58
C TYR A 436 35.70 -14.55 -15.69
N LEU A 437 35.60 -13.92 -16.86
CA LEU A 437 34.95 -14.48 -18.02
C LEU A 437 35.86 -15.44 -18.81
N GLY A 438 37.18 -15.30 -18.69
CA GLY A 438 38.17 -16.05 -19.45
C GLY A 438 38.34 -15.55 -20.88
N VAL A 439 38.13 -14.25 -21.12
CA VAL A 439 38.20 -13.62 -22.45
C VAL A 439 39.19 -12.45 -22.46
N THR A 440 39.60 -12.02 -23.65
CA THR A 440 40.47 -10.84 -23.80
C THR A 440 39.74 -9.54 -23.49
N ASP A 441 40.44 -8.59 -22.88
CA ASP A 441 40.02 -7.20 -22.64
C ASP A 441 40.15 -6.29 -23.87
N LYS A 442 40.89 -6.70 -24.90
CA LYS A 442 41.15 -5.93 -26.14
C LYS A 442 39.90 -5.61 -26.96
N THR A 443 38.78 -6.25 -26.67
CA THR A 443 37.49 -6.04 -27.33
C THR A 443 36.61 -5.01 -26.63
N ILE A 444 37.03 -4.47 -25.48
CA ILE A 444 36.31 -3.40 -24.79
C ILE A 444 36.41 -2.13 -25.63
N MET A 445 35.27 -1.47 -25.87
CA MET A 445 35.18 -0.27 -26.69
C MET A 445 34.52 0.88 -25.92
N PRO A 446 35.05 2.11 -26.01
CA PRO A 446 34.38 3.30 -25.50
C PRO A 446 33.21 3.70 -26.40
N ALA A 447 32.12 4.15 -25.77
CA ALA A 447 30.95 4.71 -26.42
C ALA A 447 30.91 6.23 -26.25
N PHE A 448 30.55 6.94 -27.32
CA PHE A 448 30.49 8.41 -27.37
C PHE A 448 29.10 8.88 -27.82
N GLU A 449 28.70 10.08 -27.40
CA GLU A 449 27.57 10.77 -28.03
C GLU A 449 27.95 11.23 -29.45
N ASP A 450 26.99 11.25 -30.38
CA ASP A 450 27.26 11.71 -31.75
C ASP A 450 27.30 13.24 -31.82
N ALA A 451 28.50 13.80 -31.62
CA ALA A 451 28.78 15.23 -31.69
C ALA A 451 28.16 15.93 -32.89
N PHE A 452 28.19 15.29 -34.07
CA PHE A 452 27.69 15.88 -35.30
C PHE A 452 26.17 16.06 -35.27
N TYR A 453 25.45 15.06 -34.75
CA TYR A 453 24.01 15.12 -34.60
C TYR A 453 23.61 16.28 -33.68
N PHE A 454 24.25 16.38 -32.52
CA PHE A 454 23.90 17.39 -31.53
C PHE A 454 24.25 18.82 -31.99
N LEU A 455 25.36 19.03 -32.69
CA LEU A 455 25.68 20.33 -33.29
C LEU A 455 24.71 20.72 -34.42
N TRP A 456 24.24 19.74 -35.19
CA TRP A 456 23.22 19.97 -36.21
C TRP A 456 21.87 20.36 -35.57
N GLU A 457 21.48 19.69 -34.49
CA GLU A 457 20.28 20.03 -33.72
C GLU A 457 20.36 21.41 -33.06
N GLU A 458 21.51 21.78 -32.48
CA GLU A 458 21.75 23.14 -31.95
C GLU A 458 21.53 24.21 -33.03
N GLY A 459 22.03 23.97 -34.25
CA GLY A 459 21.84 24.90 -35.38
C GLY A 459 20.40 25.01 -35.89
N ASN A 460 19.52 24.06 -35.52
CA ASN A 460 18.10 24.10 -35.86
C ASN A 460 17.25 24.82 -34.79
N LEU A 461 17.84 25.18 -33.64
CA LEU A 461 17.12 25.89 -32.58
C LEU A 461 16.91 27.38 -32.93
N PRO A 462 15.76 27.96 -32.52
CA PRO A 462 15.55 29.41 -32.56
C PRO A 462 16.65 30.17 -31.80
N THR A 463 16.97 31.37 -32.27
CA THR A 463 18.06 32.19 -31.71
C THR A 463 17.85 32.65 -30.27
N ASP A 464 16.62 32.58 -29.78
CA ASP A 464 16.18 32.95 -28.43
C ASP A 464 16.11 31.76 -27.46
N ILE A 465 16.39 30.53 -27.92
CA ILE A 465 16.43 29.33 -27.08
C ILE A 465 17.89 28.93 -26.84
N ASP A 466 18.35 29.02 -25.59
CA ASP A 466 19.61 28.41 -25.16
C ASP A 466 19.32 27.01 -24.58
N PRO A 467 19.75 25.91 -25.24
CA PRO A 467 19.52 24.56 -24.74
C PRO A 467 20.21 24.25 -23.40
N ARG A 468 21.14 25.08 -22.93
CA ARG A 468 21.77 24.94 -21.60
C ARG A 468 20.86 25.46 -20.47
N GLU A 469 19.99 26.41 -20.77
CA GLU A 469 19.11 27.06 -19.78
C GLU A 469 17.65 26.59 -19.89
N ASP A 470 17.28 25.97 -21.01
CA ASP A 470 15.91 25.50 -21.29
C ASP A 470 15.53 24.23 -20.51
N LYS A 471 14.84 24.43 -19.39
CA LYS A 471 14.30 23.35 -18.54
C LYS A 471 13.00 22.73 -19.07
N ASP A 472 12.32 23.40 -20.00
CA ASP A 472 11.02 22.98 -20.54
C ASP A 472 11.14 22.36 -21.95
N GLY A 473 12.34 22.38 -22.52
CA GLY A 473 12.67 21.73 -23.79
C GLY A 473 12.42 20.22 -23.82
N SER A 474 12.31 19.70 -25.03
CA SER A 474 12.26 18.27 -25.34
C SER A 474 13.46 17.51 -24.75
N LEU A 475 13.32 16.19 -24.61
CA LEU A 475 14.39 15.33 -24.07
C LEU A 475 15.71 15.45 -24.85
N ILE A 476 15.62 15.66 -26.17
CA ILE A 476 16.78 15.86 -27.04
C ILE A 476 17.44 17.21 -26.73
N GLN A 477 16.66 18.27 -26.50
CA GLN A 477 17.17 19.59 -26.10
C GLN A 477 17.84 19.56 -24.72
N LYS A 478 17.26 18.86 -23.75
CA LYS A 478 17.90 18.65 -22.44
C LYS A 478 19.22 17.90 -22.56
N LYS A 479 19.24 16.83 -23.35
CA LYS A 479 20.48 16.07 -23.60
C LYS A 479 21.52 16.89 -24.35
N LEU A 480 21.08 17.72 -25.29
CA LEU A 480 21.93 18.66 -26.01
C LEU A 480 22.58 19.65 -25.03
N GLY A 481 21.81 20.23 -24.10
CA GLY A 481 22.33 21.07 -23.02
C GLY A 481 23.45 20.39 -22.22
N GLU A 482 23.21 19.16 -21.73
CA GLU A 482 24.20 18.37 -21.01
C GLU A 482 25.48 18.13 -21.83
N ILE A 483 25.35 17.82 -23.12
CA ILE A 483 26.49 17.54 -24.01
C ILE A 483 27.29 18.81 -24.30
N LEU A 484 26.62 19.95 -24.48
CA LEU A 484 27.27 21.24 -24.68
C LEU A 484 28.03 21.69 -23.43
N GLU A 485 27.57 21.34 -22.23
CA GLU A 485 28.28 21.59 -20.97
C GLU A 485 29.46 20.65 -20.75
N GLN A 486 29.28 19.35 -21.02
CA GLN A 486 30.28 18.31 -20.70
C GLN A 486 31.34 18.08 -21.79
N GLY A 487 31.06 18.53 -23.02
CA GLY A 487 31.91 18.35 -24.20
C GLY A 487 31.64 17.04 -24.96
N THR A 488 31.85 17.07 -26.28
CA THR A 488 31.47 16.00 -27.22
C THR A 488 32.47 14.83 -27.33
N ASN A 489 33.66 14.96 -26.73
CA ASN A 489 34.72 13.94 -26.78
C ASN A 489 34.79 13.06 -25.52
N LYS A 490 33.83 13.21 -24.59
CA LYS A 490 33.79 12.46 -23.34
C LYS A 490 33.21 11.06 -23.58
N VAL A 491 33.84 10.04 -23.00
CA VAL A 491 33.31 8.67 -23.00
C VAL A 491 32.08 8.64 -22.09
N VAL A 492 30.98 8.12 -22.62
CA VAL A 492 29.71 7.98 -21.88
C VAL A 492 29.68 6.66 -21.09
N GLY A 493 30.26 5.62 -21.68
CA GLY A 493 30.37 4.30 -21.07
C GLY A 493 31.22 3.38 -21.93
N TYR A 494 31.38 2.14 -21.48
CA TYR A 494 32.14 1.12 -22.17
C TYR A 494 31.26 -0.09 -22.46
N LEU A 495 31.58 -0.82 -23.53
CA LEU A 495 30.90 -2.06 -23.86
C LEU A 495 31.88 -3.13 -24.29
N MET A 496 31.43 -4.37 -24.16
CA MET A 496 32.14 -5.56 -24.58
C MET A 496 31.15 -6.49 -25.28
N PRO A 497 31.33 -6.77 -26.59
CA PRO A 497 30.54 -7.77 -27.27
C PRO A 497 30.68 -9.12 -26.55
N LEU A 498 29.58 -9.72 -26.14
CA LEU A 498 29.62 -10.88 -25.26
C LEU A 498 28.48 -11.84 -25.54
N ASN A 499 28.82 -13.13 -25.65
CA ASN A 499 27.86 -14.24 -25.65
C ASN A 499 28.53 -15.53 -25.15
N ASN A 500 27.74 -16.58 -24.86
CA ASN A 500 28.23 -17.87 -24.36
C ASN A 500 27.68 -19.03 -25.20
N SER A 501 28.58 -19.92 -25.64
CA SER A 501 28.21 -21.14 -26.36
C SER A 501 28.82 -22.34 -25.65
N PHE A 502 28.01 -23.36 -25.38
CA PHE A 502 28.42 -24.60 -24.71
C PHE A 502 29.22 -24.39 -23.39
N GLY A 503 28.93 -23.32 -22.64
CA GLY A 503 29.61 -23.01 -21.38
C GLY A 503 30.94 -22.27 -21.53
N GLN A 504 31.30 -21.85 -22.75
CA GLN A 504 32.47 -21.03 -23.04
C GLN A 504 32.05 -19.61 -23.44
N TRP A 505 32.70 -18.60 -22.87
CA TRP A 505 32.44 -17.19 -23.20
C TRP A 505 33.25 -16.76 -24.40
N HIS A 506 32.60 -16.00 -25.29
CA HIS A 506 33.21 -15.46 -26.50
C HIS A 506 33.02 -13.95 -26.53
N THR A 507 34.02 -13.27 -27.10
CA THR A 507 34.00 -11.84 -27.39
C THR A 507 34.54 -11.61 -28.80
N CYS A 508 34.16 -10.50 -29.44
CA CYS A 508 34.68 -10.11 -30.75
C CYS A 508 34.89 -8.59 -30.84
N THR A 509 35.72 -8.15 -31.78
CA THR A 509 35.91 -6.72 -32.05
C THR A 509 34.80 -6.21 -32.98
N TRP A 510 34.12 -5.13 -32.59
CA TRP A 510 33.26 -4.38 -33.51
C TRP A 510 34.07 -3.36 -34.31
N GLN A 511 33.73 -3.23 -35.59
CA GLN A 511 34.34 -2.26 -36.48
C GLN A 511 33.25 -1.34 -37.04
N PHE A 512 33.51 -0.04 -36.99
CA PHE A 512 32.60 0.99 -37.48
C PHE A 512 33.29 1.83 -38.54
N ARG A 513 32.51 2.32 -39.51
CA ARG A 513 33.04 3.19 -40.58
C ARG A 513 33.72 4.45 -40.06
N ARG A 514 33.24 4.99 -38.92
CA ARG A 514 33.80 6.19 -38.26
C ARG A 514 34.89 5.86 -37.23
N ASN A 515 35.38 4.63 -37.18
CA ASN A 515 36.36 4.09 -36.21
C ASN A 515 35.95 4.11 -34.71
N HIS A 516 34.93 4.89 -34.35
CA HIS A 516 34.38 4.98 -32.99
C HIS A 516 32.92 4.51 -32.96
N LEU A 517 32.48 4.09 -31.78
CA LEU A 517 31.08 3.78 -31.51
C LEU A 517 30.36 5.05 -31.06
N PHE A 518 29.48 5.54 -31.92
CA PHE A 518 28.59 6.67 -31.63
C PHE A 518 27.20 6.14 -31.30
N LEU A 519 26.66 6.55 -30.15
CA LEU A 519 25.35 6.13 -29.69
C LEU A 519 24.25 6.76 -30.53
N THR A 520 23.12 6.05 -30.66
CA THR A 520 21.88 6.66 -31.14
C THR A 520 21.50 7.81 -30.19
N PRO A 521 21.16 9.01 -30.72
CA PRO A 521 20.82 10.16 -29.87
C PRO A 521 19.66 9.87 -28.92
N GLY A 522 19.75 10.35 -27.68
CA GLY A 522 18.71 10.22 -26.66
C GLY A 522 19.26 10.16 -25.24
N ASN A 523 18.38 9.91 -24.27
CA ASN A 523 18.71 9.84 -22.84
C ASN A 523 18.55 8.43 -22.22
N SER A 524 18.26 7.42 -23.03
CA SER A 524 18.17 6.03 -22.57
C SER A 524 19.53 5.44 -22.18
N PRO A 525 19.58 4.35 -21.39
CA PRO A 525 20.79 3.58 -21.12
C PRO A 525 21.64 3.28 -22.37
N VAL A 526 22.97 3.27 -22.24
CA VAL A 526 23.90 2.99 -23.35
C VAL A 526 23.55 1.72 -24.12
N GLY A 527 23.12 0.65 -23.43
CA GLY A 527 22.77 -0.62 -24.06
C GLY A 527 21.56 -0.58 -25.01
N LEU A 528 20.65 0.40 -24.85
CA LEU A 528 19.50 0.60 -25.75
C LEU A 528 19.82 1.53 -26.91
N ARG A 529 20.94 2.26 -26.84
CA ARG A 529 21.38 3.23 -27.84
C ARG A 529 22.51 2.71 -28.72
N LEU A 530 22.75 1.39 -28.71
CA LEU A 530 23.80 0.78 -29.52
C LEU A 530 23.44 0.82 -31.02
N PRO A 531 24.33 1.30 -31.90
CA PRO A 531 24.07 1.41 -33.34
C PRO A 531 24.22 0.05 -34.05
N LEU A 532 23.41 -0.95 -33.67
CA LEU A 532 23.56 -2.34 -34.14
C LEU A 532 23.41 -2.48 -35.67
N SER A 533 22.65 -1.60 -36.32
CA SER A 533 22.51 -1.52 -37.78
C SER A 533 23.77 -1.07 -38.51
N SER A 534 24.70 -0.44 -37.80
CA SER A 534 26.00 0.02 -38.35
C SER A 534 27.10 -1.05 -38.26
N LEU A 535 26.81 -2.20 -37.64
CA LEU A 535 27.71 -3.35 -37.61
C LEU A 535 27.79 -4.02 -38.99
N VAL A 536 28.83 -4.82 -39.19
CA VAL A 536 29.02 -5.60 -40.41
C VAL A 536 27.77 -6.43 -40.71
N HIS A 537 27.19 -6.22 -41.90
CA HIS A 537 25.93 -6.86 -42.29
C HIS A 537 26.13 -8.35 -42.60
N LYS A 538 27.07 -8.69 -43.49
CA LYS A 538 27.49 -10.07 -43.78
C LYS A 538 28.88 -10.31 -43.21
N SER A 539 28.94 -10.98 -42.06
CA SER A 539 30.20 -11.37 -41.46
C SER A 539 30.77 -12.61 -42.16
N GLU A 540 32.10 -12.74 -42.21
CA GLU A 540 32.78 -13.99 -42.59
C GLU A 540 32.75 -15.03 -41.45
N TYR A 541 32.41 -14.57 -40.24
CA TYR A 541 32.20 -15.39 -39.05
C TYR A 541 30.77 -15.92 -38.98
N GLU A 542 30.60 -17.09 -38.36
CA GLU A 542 29.31 -17.72 -38.15
C GLU A 542 28.38 -16.85 -37.27
N GLU A 543 27.08 -16.95 -37.50
CA GLU A 543 26.11 -16.37 -36.57
C GLU A 543 26.06 -17.20 -35.29
N PHE A 544 25.92 -16.53 -34.15
CA PHE A 544 25.80 -17.21 -32.88
C PHE A 544 24.53 -18.07 -32.85
N PRO A 545 24.59 -19.35 -32.41
CA PRO A 545 23.41 -20.20 -32.34
C PRO A 545 22.36 -19.58 -31.41
N LYS A 546 21.12 -19.46 -31.89
CA LYS A 546 19.99 -19.03 -31.06
C LYS A 546 19.36 -20.25 -30.42
N PHE A 547 19.24 -20.25 -29.10
CA PHE A 547 18.55 -21.32 -28.39
C PHE A 547 17.16 -20.82 -27.97
N GLU A 548 16.11 -21.50 -28.41
CA GLU A 548 14.77 -21.21 -27.89
C GLU A 548 14.58 -21.89 -26.53
N PRO A 549 14.20 -21.15 -25.47
CA PRO A 549 13.98 -21.74 -24.15
C PRO A 549 12.84 -22.76 -24.17
N ASP A 550 13.17 -24.05 -24.12
CA ASP A 550 12.18 -25.11 -23.95
C ASP A 550 11.71 -25.21 -22.49
N GLN A 551 10.44 -24.84 -22.24
CA GLN A 551 9.77 -24.90 -20.94
C GLN A 551 9.06 -26.24 -20.67
N PHE A 552 9.04 -27.18 -21.63
CA PHE A 552 8.36 -28.46 -21.52
C PHE A 552 9.31 -29.58 -21.07
N THR A 553 10.61 -29.48 -21.38
CA THR A 553 11.60 -30.49 -20.98
C THR A 553 12.07 -30.33 -19.52
N LYS A 554 12.13 -31.45 -18.79
CA LYS A 554 12.69 -31.49 -17.42
C LYS A 554 14.22 -31.36 -17.46
N ARG A 555 14.76 -30.39 -16.71
CA ARG A 555 16.21 -30.13 -16.59
C ARG A 555 16.76 -30.49 -15.22
N GLY A 556 18.05 -30.82 -15.17
CA GLY A 556 18.78 -31.06 -13.93
C GLY A 556 19.01 -29.78 -13.10
N ARG A 557 19.52 -29.94 -11.88
CA ARG A 557 19.86 -28.81 -11.00
C ARG A 557 21.00 -27.99 -11.59
N PHE A 558 20.96 -26.67 -11.40
CA PHE A 558 22.08 -25.80 -11.76
C PHE A 558 23.34 -26.12 -10.93
N PRO A 559 24.54 -26.03 -11.54
CA PRO A 559 25.81 -26.14 -10.82
C PRO A 559 26.06 -24.91 -9.91
N SER A 560 27.19 -24.94 -9.19
CA SER A 560 27.66 -23.79 -8.40
C SER A 560 28.49 -22.86 -9.29
N TYR A 561 27.86 -21.81 -9.82
CA TYR A 561 28.52 -20.85 -10.70
C TYR A 561 29.64 -20.06 -10.02
N LYS A 562 29.57 -19.87 -8.70
CA LYS A 562 30.68 -19.31 -7.91
C LYS A 562 31.98 -20.10 -8.07
N LYS A 563 31.91 -21.43 -8.03
CA LYS A 563 33.08 -22.29 -8.25
C LYS A 563 33.53 -22.25 -9.71
N VAL A 564 32.59 -22.25 -10.65
CA VAL A 564 32.88 -22.15 -12.09
C VAL A 564 33.65 -20.87 -12.40
N ALA A 565 33.14 -19.71 -11.99
CA ALA A 565 33.79 -18.42 -12.19
C ALA A 565 35.15 -18.33 -11.50
N THR A 566 35.28 -18.82 -10.26
CA THR A 566 36.55 -18.79 -9.52
C THR A 566 37.62 -19.69 -10.16
N ASN A 567 37.26 -20.91 -10.55
CA ASN A 567 38.18 -21.85 -11.21
C ASN A 567 38.63 -21.31 -12.57
N ARG A 568 37.69 -20.74 -13.34
CA ARG A 568 37.97 -20.11 -14.64
C ARG A 568 38.90 -18.91 -14.50
N TYR A 569 38.68 -18.05 -13.51
CA TYR A 569 39.59 -16.95 -13.20
C TYR A 569 41.00 -17.45 -12.87
N ALA A 570 41.13 -18.44 -11.99
CA ALA A 570 42.43 -19.00 -11.61
C ALA A 570 43.16 -19.60 -12.82
N ALA A 571 42.47 -20.40 -13.64
CA ALA A 571 43.04 -20.99 -14.84
C ALA A 571 43.49 -19.92 -15.85
N PHE A 572 42.70 -18.85 -16.05
CA PHE A 572 43.02 -17.77 -16.97
C PHE A 572 44.23 -16.95 -16.51
N VAL A 573 44.29 -16.59 -15.22
CA VAL A 573 45.40 -15.80 -14.65
C VAL A 573 46.70 -16.62 -14.58
N ASN A 574 46.61 -17.93 -14.33
CA ASN A 574 47.77 -18.83 -14.33
C ASN A 574 48.25 -19.22 -15.74
N GLY A 575 47.57 -18.79 -16.81
CA GLY A 575 47.89 -19.15 -18.19
C GLY A 575 47.52 -20.58 -18.59
N GLU A 576 46.71 -21.27 -17.78
CA GLU A 576 46.18 -22.61 -18.06
C GLU A 576 44.96 -22.57 -18.99
N LEU A 577 44.31 -21.41 -19.11
CA LEU A 577 43.19 -21.14 -20.02
C LEU A 577 43.52 -19.96 -20.92
N GLU A 578 43.60 -20.19 -22.22
CA GLU A 578 43.73 -19.10 -23.21
C GLU A 578 42.37 -18.52 -23.59
N SER A 579 42.35 -17.24 -23.98
CA SER A 579 41.14 -16.60 -24.50
C SER A 579 40.67 -17.34 -25.76
N PRO A 580 39.38 -17.73 -25.83
CA PRO A 580 38.86 -18.47 -26.99
C PRO A 580 39.02 -17.66 -28.27
N LYS A 581 39.57 -18.26 -29.33
CA LYS A 581 39.48 -17.70 -30.68
C LYS A 581 38.04 -17.89 -31.15
N THR A 582 37.28 -16.80 -31.27
CA THR A 582 35.89 -16.87 -31.72
C THR A 582 35.82 -17.00 -33.24
N ASN A 583 35.01 -17.95 -33.71
CA ASN A 583 34.57 -18.00 -35.10
C ASN A 583 33.18 -17.35 -35.27
N TYR A 584 32.65 -16.71 -34.23
CA TYR A 584 31.33 -16.10 -34.22
C TYR A 584 31.38 -14.58 -34.25
N PHE A 585 30.48 -13.96 -35.00
CA PHE A 585 30.22 -12.53 -34.91
C PHE A 585 29.11 -12.26 -33.89
N ILE A 586 29.48 -11.62 -32.78
CA ILE A 586 28.56 -11.37 -31.67
C ILE A 586 27.94 -9.98 -31.85
N ARG A 587 26.61 -9.93 -31.98
CA ARG A 587 25.86 -8.68 -32.17
C ARG A 587 25.33 -8.08 -30.87
N THR A 588 25.45 -8.80 -29.76
CA THR A 588 25.04 -8.39 -28.41
C THR A 588 26.24 -7.89 -27.62
N ALA A 589 26.02 -7.00 -26.67
CA ALA A 589 27.09 -6.50 -25.80
C ALA A 589 26.63 -6.33 -24.37
N LEU A 590 27.55 -6.59 -23.44
CA LEU A 590 27.45 -6.12 -22.06
C LEU A 590 27.97 -4.68 -22.03
N CYS A 591 27.18 -3.75 -21.49
CA CYS A 591 27.60 -2.35 -21.34
C CYS A 591 27.76 -1.98 -19.87
N ALA A 592 28.73 -1.12 -19.59
CA ALA A 592 28.95 -0.52 -18.28
C ALA A 592 28.89 1.01 -18.42
N GLU A 593 28.08 1.64 -17.58
CA GLU A 593 27.83 3.08 -17.59
C GLU A 593 27.74 3.61 -16.17
N VAL A 594 28.40 4.73 -15.88
CA VAL A 594 28.25 5.41 -14.57
C VAL A 594 27.21 6.51 -14.71
N ARG A 595 26.06 6.34 -14.05
CA ARG A 595 24.97 7.34 -14.00
C ARG A 595 24.64 7.68 -12.56
N ASP A 596 24.45 8.96 -12.24
CA ASP A 596 24.23 9.44 -10.86
C ASP A 596 25.24 8.87 -9.86
N GLN A 597 26.51 8.78 -10.30
CA GLN A 597 27.62 8.21 -9.53
C GLN A 597 27.44 6.72 -9.15
N LYS A 598 26.56 5.97 -9.84
CA LYS A 598 26.33 4.54 -9.65
C LYS A 598 26.73 3.78 -10.91
N LEU A 599 27.30 2.59 -10.75
CA LEU A 599 27.65 1.72 -11.88
C LEU A 599 26.43 0.90 -12.33
N TYR A 600 25.96 1.14 -13.54
CA TYR A 600 24.95 0.34 -14.22
C TYR A 600 25.61 -0.65 -15.18
N LEU A 601 25.16 -1.90 -15.13
CA LEU A 601 25.58 -2.96 -16.03
C LEU A 601 24.37 -3.40 -16.86
N PHE A 602 24.39 -3.04 -18.14
CA PHE A 602 23.37 -3.44 -19.10
C PHE A 602 23.67 -4.84 -19.63
N LEU A 603 22.92 -5.82 -19.15
CA LEU A 603 23.08 -7.23 -19.46
C LEU A 603 22.58 -7.52 -20.88
N PRO A 604 23.36 -8.24 -21.71
CA PRO A 604 22.92 -8.66 -23.04
C PRO A 604 21.83 -9.74 -22.94
N PRO A 605 21.02 -9.93 -23.99
CA PRO A 605 20.14 -11.09 -24.05
C PRO A 605 21.00 -12.35 -24.13
N LEU A 606 20.69 -13.33 -23.28
CA LEU A 606 21.34 -14.64 -23.26
C LEU A 606 20.32 -15.73 -23.54
N ASP A 607 20.80 -16.83 -24.09
CA ASP A 607 19.98 -17.92 -24.60
C ASP A 607 19.36 -18.82 -23.52
N CYS A 608 20.00 -18.92 -22.34
CA CYS A 608 19.50 -19.77 -21.25
C CYS A 608 19.88 -19.24 -19.86
N ALA A 609 19.15 -19.71 -18.85
CA ALA A 609 19.38 -19.35 -17.46
C ALA A 609 20.77 -19.77 -16.96
N GLU A 610 21.33 -20.89 -17.47
CA GLU A 610 22.68 -21.33 -17.11
C GLU A 610 23.75 -20.27 -17.42
N PHE A 611 23.71 -19.69 -18.62
CA PHE A 611 24.68 -18.67 -19.04
C PHE A 611 24.46 -17.37 -18.27
N TYR A 612 23.20 -17.02 -18.00
CA TYR A 612 22.86 -15.84 -17.23
C TYR A 612 23.38 -15.92 -15.79
N LEU A 613 23.18 -17.05 -15.11
CA LEU A 613 23.67 -17.25 -13.74
C LEU A 613 25.21 -17.32 -13.66
N ASP A 614 25.88 -17.85 -14.68
CA ASP A 614 27.34 -17.80 -14.78
C ASP A 614 27.84 -16.35 -14.92
N LEU A 615 27.20 -15.55 -15.78
CA LEU A 615 27.52 -14.12 -15.92
C LEU A 615 27.32 -13.37 -14.61
N LEU A 616 26.18 -13.55 -13.94
CA LEU A 616 25.91 -12.92 -12.64
C LEU A 616 26.97 -13.30 -11.61
N SER A 617 27.41 -14.56 -11.58
CA SER A 617 28.45 -14.99 -10.66
C SER A 617 29.81 -14.37 -10.97
N SER A 618 30.15 -14.18 -12.25
CA SER A 618 31.35 -13.45 -12.66
C SER A 618 31.26 -11.97 -12.27
N ILE A 619 30.11 -11.33 -12.49
CA ILE A 619 29.84 -9.93 -12.11
C ILE A 619 29.95 -9.75 -10.59
N GLU A 620 29.35 -10.64 -9.79
CA GLU A 620 29.44 -10.57 -8.33
C GLU A 620 30.90 -10.68 -7.85
N ALA A 621 31.67 -11.59 -8.45
CA ALA A 621 33.08 -11.77 -8.11
C ALA A 621 33.91 -10.52 -8.47
N THR A 622 33.63 -9.89 -9.60
CA THR A 622 34.24 -8.61 -10.00
C THR A 622 33.86 -7.47 -9.07
N ALA A 623 32.57 -7.31 -8.77
CA ALA A 623 32.06 -6.30 -7.83
C ALA A 623 32.72 -6.45 -6.45
N LYS A 624 32.88 -7.69 -5.98
CA LYS A 624 33.58 -7.99 -4.73
C LYS A 624 35.06 -7.63 -4.79
N ALA A 625 35.75 -7.97 -5.88
CA ALA A 625 37.18 -7.73 -6.03
C ALA A 625 37.50 -6.22 -6.08
N LEU A 626 36.61 -5.43 -6.68
CA LEU A 626 36.77 -3.97 -6.81
C LEU A 626 36.12 -3.19 -5.67
N ASN A 627 35.31 -3.86 -4.83
CA ASN A 627 34.43 -3.22 -3.86
C ASN A 627 33.51 -2.15 -4.48
N ILE A 628 32.95 -2.46 -5.65
CA ILE A 628 32.06 -1.56 -6.41
C ILE A 628 30.65 -2.16 -6.43
N PRO A 629 29.64 -1.49 -5.85
CA PRO A 629 28.27 -1.94 -5.97
C PRO A 629 27.70 -1.66 -7.37
N VAL A 630 26.84 -2.55 -7.85
CA VAL A 630 26.31 -2.53 -9.22
C VAL A 630 24.78 -2.43 -9.24
N ILE A 631 24.25 -1.89 -10.34
CA ILE A 631 22.85 -2.02 -10.73
C ILE A 631 22.82 -2.89 -11.99
N LEU A 632 22.07 -3.97 -11.94
CA LEU A 632 21.87 -4.87 -13.07
C LEU A 632 20.65 -4.41 -13.86
N GLU A 633 20.83 -4.07 -15.13
CA GLU A 633 19.77 -3.63 -16.03
C GLU A 633 19.86 -4.34 -17.39
N GLY A 634 19.00 -3.96 -18.33
CA GLY A 634 18.97 -4.54 -19.67
C GLY A 634 18.04 -5.75 -19.76
N TYR A 635 18.55 -6.86 -20.30
CA TYR A 635 17.72 -8.04 -20.55
C TYR A 635 17.57 -8.89 -19.28
N PRO A 636 16.34 -9.32 -18.93
CA PRO A 636 16.10 -10.14 -17.75
C PRO A 636 16.64 -11.56 -17.96
N ALA A 637 16.68 -12.33 -16.87
CA ALA A 637 17.01 -13.75 -16.95
C ALA A 637 16.07 -14.48 -17.92
N PRO A 638 16.61 -15.35 -18.81
CA PRO A 638 15.78 -16.20 -19.65
C PRO A 638 14.82 -17.05 -18.82
N LYS A 639 13.60 -17.25 -19.32
CA LYS A 639 12.59 -18.04 -18.62
C LYS A 639 13.10 -19.47 -18.37
N ASP A 640 12.97 -19.92 -17.13
CA ASP A 640 13.36 -21.27 -16.73
C ASP A 640 12.54 -21.75 -15.51
N ASN A 641 12.01 -22.97 -15.58
CA ASN A 641 11.16 -23.54 -14.53
C ASN A 641 11.86 -23.70 -13.16
N ARG A 642 13.20 -23.65 -13.09
CA ARG A 642 14.00 -23.73 -11.85
C ARG A 642 14.18 -22.37 -11.16
N LEU A 643 13.86 -21.28 -11.85
CA LEU A 643 13.87 -19.91 -11.33
C LEU A 643 12.45 -19.47 -11.00
N GLU A 644 12.35 -18.49 -10.12
CA GLU A 644 11.10 -17.85 -9.72
C GLU A 644 11.35 -16.35 -9.62
N SER A 645 10.35 -15.55 -9.98
CA SER A 645 10.47 -14.11 -9.92
C SER A 645 9.20 -13.40 -9.51
N LEU A 646 9.38 -12.23 -8.91
CA LEU A 646 8.35 -11.26 -8.54
C LEU A 646 8.74 -9.92 -9.16
N LYS A 647 7.77 -9.17 -9.69
CA LYS A 647 8.03 -7.85 -10.29
C LYS A 647 7.25 -6.75 -9.60
N ILE A 648 7.93 -5.62 -9.41
CA ILE A 648 7.36 -4.37 -8.92
C ILE A 648 7.41 -3.39 -10.09
N THR A 649 6.25 -2.91 -10.52
CA THR A 649 6.12 -2.02 -11.68
C THR A 649 5.20 -0.85 -11.37
N PRO A 650 5.48 0.34 -11.91
CA PRO A 650 4.59 1.48 -11.83
C PRO A 650 3.48 1.35 -12.87
N ASP A 651 2.26 1.66 -12.46
CA ASP A 651 1.10 1.81 -13.33
C ASP A 651 0.39 3.15 -13.01
N PRO A 652 -0.51 3.65 -13.88
CA PRO A 652 -1.18 4.92 -13.67
C PRO A 652 -1.88 4.93 -12.31
N GLY A 653 -1.46 5.85 -11.44
CA GLY A 653 -2.01 6.01 -10.10
C GLY A 653 -1.72 4.89 -9.09
N VAL A 654 -0.95 3.85 -9.44
CA VAL A 654 -0.66 2.70 -8.54
C VAL A 654 0.75 2.13 -8.71
N ILE A 655 1.18 1.32 -7.76
CA ILE A 655 2.28 0.34 -7.92
C ILE A 655 1.65 -1.04 -8.07
N GLU A 656 1.95 -1.74 -9.17
CA GLU A 656 1.52 -3.12 -9.40
C GLU A 656 2.62 -4.11 -8.99
N ILE A 657 2.22 -5.18 -8.31
CA ILE A 657 3.11 -6.27 -7.91
C ILE A 657 2.70 -7.55 -8.61
N ASN A 658 3.50 -8.04 -9.56
CA ASN A 658 3.31 -9.34 -10.17
C ASN A 658 3.88 -10.42 -9.24
N VAL A 659 3.00 -11.09 -8.49
CA VAL A 659 3.37 -12.08 -7.48
C VAL A 659 3.64 -13.44 -8.12
N HIS A 660 4.68 -14.12 -7.64
CA HIS A 660 5.02 -15.47 -8.07
C HIS A 660 3.89 -16.48 -7.74
N PRO A 661 3.64 -17.50 -8.58
CA PRO A 661 2.54 -18.43 -8.37
C PRO A 661 2.73 -19.33 -7.13
N ALA A 662 1.72 -19.37 -6.27
CA ALA A 662 1.62 -20.31 -5.15
C ALA A 662 1.04 -21.66 -5.60
N LYS A 663 1.57 -22.77 -5.07
CA LYS A 663 1.23 -24.14 -5.48
C LYS A 663 0.08 -24.75 -4.70
N ASN A 664 -0.19 -24.23 -3.50
CA ASN A 664 -1.21 -24.73 -2.60
C ASN A 664 -1.79 -23.60 -1.75
N TRP A 665 -2.86 -23.91 -1.02
CA TRP A 665 -3.56 -22.96 -0.17
C TRP A 665 -2.69 -22.32 0.95
N ASP A 666 -1.76 -23.08 1.53
CA ASP A 666 -0.89 -22.57 2.61
C ASP A 666 0.12 -21.54 2.08
N GLU A 667 0.76 -21.86 0.96
CA GLU A 667 1.69 -20.94 0.26
C GLU A 667 0.95 -19.68 -0.21
N LEU A 668 -0.25 -19.83 -0.79
CA LEU A 668 -1.05 -18.69 -1.23
C LEU A 668 -1.39 -17.76 -0.05
N THR A 669 -1.86 -18.35 1.06
CA THR A 669 -2.19 -17.60 2.28
C THR A 669 -0.97 -16.84 2.81
N LYS A 670 0.17 -17.51 2.95
CA LYS A 670 1.41 -16.90 3.46
C LYS A 670 1.92 -15.78 2.55
N ASN A 671 1.87 -15.99 1.24
CA ASN A 671 2.31 -15.00 0.26
C ASN A 671 1.43 -13.74 0.31
N THR A 672 0.09 -13.91 0.35
CA THR A 672 -0.84 -12.78 0.43
C THR A 672 -0.66 -11.98 1.72
N PHE A 673 -0.61 -12.63 2.89
CA PHE A 673 -0.41 -11.91 4.15
C PHE A 673 0.94 -11.19 4.20
N THR A 674 2.02 -11.84 3.73
CA THR A 674 3.35 -11.23 3.69
C THR A 674 3.36 -10.00 2.78
N LEU A 675 2.72 -10.08 1.61
CA LEU A 675 2.68 -8.95 0.69
C LEU A 675 1.93 -7.75 1.25
N TYR A 676 0.74 -7.96 1.82
CA TYR A 676 -0.06 -6.88 2.42
C TYR A 676 0.68 -6.23 3.60
N GLU A 677 1.31 -7.04 4.46
CA GLU A 677 2.09 -6.53 5.60
C GLU A 677 3.29 -5.72 5.12
N GLU A 678 4.12 -6.24 4.23
CA GLU A 678 5.30 -5.51 3.76
C GLU A 678 4.93 -4.26 2.94
N ALA A 679 3.82 -4.28 2.20
CA ALA A 679 3.28 -3.08 1.56
C ALA A 679 2.89 -2.02 2.60
N LYS A 680 2.12 -2.39 3.63
CA LYS A 680 1.74 -1.49 4.71
C LYS A 680 2.96 -0.91 5.43
N GLN A 681 3.96 -1.74 5.73
CA GLN A 681 5.22 -1.29 6.34
C GLN A 681 6.06 -0.38 5.42
N SER A 682 5.84 -0.44 4.10
CA SER A 682 6.36 0.50 3.11
C SER A 682 5.47 1.71 2.86
N ARG A 683 4.47 1.96 3.73
CA ARG A 683 3.51 3.06 3.61
C ARG A 683 2.64 2.97 2.35
N LEU A 684 2.36 1.74 1.92
CA LEU A 684 1.49 1.44 0.78
C LEU A 684 0.22 0.72 1.26
N GLY A 685 -0.93 1.26 0.87
CA GLY A 685 -2.27 0.76 1.17
C GLY A 685 -2.96 0.18 -0.06
N THR A 686 -4.19 -0.28 0.15
CA THR A 686 -5.00 -0.99 -0.87
C THR A 686 -6.34 -0.30 -1.13
N GLU A 687 -6.49 0.92 -0.61
CA GLU A 687 -7.72 1.70 -0.65
C GLU A 687 -7.43 3.17 -0.91
N LYS A 688 -8.43 3.85 -1.49
CA LYS A 688 -8.48 5.29 -1.67
C LYS A 688 -9.84 5.83 -1.22
N PHE A 689 -9.89 7.13 -1.00
CA PHE A 689 -11.13 7.85 -0.77
C PHE A 689 -11.42 8.77 -1.95
N MET A 690 -12.65 8.72 -2.43
CA MET A 690 -13.17 9.68 -3.42
C MET A 690 -13.39 11.04 -2.73
N LEU A 691 -13.56 12.12 -3.51
CA LEU A 691 -13.78 13.48 -2.99
C LEU A 691 -15.01 13.62 -2.08
N ASP A 692 -15.99 12.73 -2.24
CA ASP A 692 -17.19 12.66 -1.39
C ASP A 692 -16.99 11.80 -0.12
N GLY A 693 -15.76 11.33 0.13
CA GLY A 693 -15.40 10.46 1.23
C GLY A 693 -15.76 8.99 1.02
N LYS A 694 -16.28 8.61 -0.16
CA LYS A 694 -16.60 7.20 -0.45
C LYS A 694 -15.31 6.39 -0.60
N HIS A 695 -15.28 5.26 0.10
CA HIS A 695 -14.21 4.27 0.02
C HIS A 695 -14.22 3.54 -1.34
N THR A 696 -13.05 3.33 -1.93
CA THR A 696 -12.84 2.58 -3.17
C THR A 696 -11.54 1.80 -3.13
N GLY A 697 -11.42 0.75 -3.96
CA GLY A 697 -10.14 0.11 -4.23
C GLY A 697 -9.15 1.08 -4.88
N THR A 698 -7.90 0.65 -5.06
CA THR A 698 -6.80 1.47 -5.61
C THR A 698 -7.06 2.06 -6.99
N GLY A 699 -7.98 1.45 -7.77
CA GLY A 699 -8.27 1.76 -9.17
C GLY A 699 -7.45 0.95 -10.19
N GLY A 700 -6.44 0.20 -9.73
CA GLY A 700 -5.56 -0.63 -10.57
C GLY A 700 -5.96 -2.11 -10.66
N GLY A 701 -6.93 -2.55 -9.85
CA GLY A 701 -7.39 -3.93 -9.81
C GLY A 701 -6.50 -4.91 -9.02
N ASN A 702 -6.93 -6.16 -8.96
CA ASN A 702 -6.20 -7.30 -8.38
C ASN A 702 -6.40 -8.52 -9.28
N HIS A 703 -5.66 -8.58 -10.38
CA HIS A 703 -5.84 -9.69 -11.32
C HIS A 703 -5.44 -11.01 -10.65
N VAL A 704 -6.33 -11.99 -10.67
CA VAL A 704 -6.06 -13.33 -10.13
C VAL A 704 -5.59 -14.23 -11.26
N THR A 705 -4.41 -14.84 -11.12
CA THR A 705 -3.85 -15.70 -12.18
C THR A 705 -4.01 -17.18 -11.84
N LEU A 706 -4.40 -17.98 -12.84
CA LEU A 706 -4.61 -19.43 -12.74
C LEU A 706 -3.68 -20.14 -13.73
N GLY A 707 -2.93 -21.12 -13.27
CA GLY A 707 -2.03 -21.87 -14.13
C GLY A 707 -1.54 -23.18 -13.51
N GLY A 708 -0.37 -23.63 -13.95
CA GLY A 708 0.37 -24.74 -13.35
C GLY A 708 1.83 -24.36 -13.10
N ILE A 709 2.58 -25.24 -12.41
CA ILE A 709 4.01 -25.04 -12.12
C ILE A 709 4.84 -24.89 -13.42
N SER A 710 4.41 -25.60 -14.46
CA SER A 710 4.88 -25.47 -15.83
C SER A 710 3.68 -25.31 -16.76
N PRO A 711 3.86 -24.80 -17.99
CA PRO A 711 2.78 -24.71 -18.97
C PRO A 711 2.11 -26.08 -19.22
N ALA A 712 2.89 -27.16 -19.24
CA ALA A 712 2.39 -28.53 -19.40
C ALA A 712 1.49 -29.00 -18.24
N ASP A 713 1.69 -28.45 -17.04
CA ASP A 713 0.88 -28.76 -15.86
C ASP A 713 -0.39 -27.91 -15.76
N SER A 714 -0.53 -26.87 -16.60
CA SER A 714 -1.68 -25.96 -16.54
C SER A 714 -2.99 -26.72 -16.72
N PRO A 715 -3.94 -26.63 -15.76
CA PRO A 715 -5.22 -27.30 -15.88
C PRO A 715 -6.02 -26.79 -17.09
N LEU A 716 -5.81 -25.54 -17.49
CA LEU A 716 -6.51 -24.91 -18.60
C LEU A 716 -6.05 -25.44 -19.96
N LEU A 717 -4.77 -25.76 -20.10
CA LEU A 717 -4.22 -26.38 -21.32
C LEU A 717 -4.51 -27.88 -21.38
N ARG A 718 -4.47 -28.56 -20.22
CA ARG A 718 -4.75 -30.00 -20.12
C ARG A 718 -6.23 -30.33 -20.34
N LYS A 719 -7.14 -29.42 -19.98
CA LYS A 719 -8.59 -29.65 -20.06
C LYS A 719 -9.35 -28.38 -20.48
N PRO A 720 -9.58 -28.15 -21.79
CA PRO A 720 -10.27 -26.96 -22.29
C PRO A 720 -11.70 -26.80 -21.74
N SER A 721 -12.34 -27.91 -21.35
CA SER A 721 -13.68 -27.88 -20.73
C SER A 721 -13.71 -27.09 -19.41
N LEU A 722 -12.57 -26.92 -18.73
CA LEU A 722 -12.46 -26.09 -17.53
C LEU A 722 -12.71 -24.62 -17.84
N LEU A 723 -12.03 -24.07 -18.86
CA LEU A 723 -12.21 -22.67 -19.27
C LEU A 723 -13.64 -22.44 -19.78
N ARG A 724 -14.18 -23.38 -20.58
CA ARG A 724 -15.60 -23.35 -20.95
C ARG A 724 -16.53 -23.27 -19.74
N SER A 725 -16.28 -24.10 -18.72
CA SER A 725 -17.13 -24.14 -17.51
C SER A 725 -17.06 -22.82 -16.74
N LEU A 726 -15.86 -22.24 -16.61
CA LEU A 726 -15.67 -20.92 -15.98
C LEU A 726 -16.41 -19.84 -16.75
N LEU A 727 -16.23 -19.75 -18.07
CA LEU A 727 -16.90 -18.77 -18.92
C LEU A 727 -18.43 -18.90 -18.82
N THR A 728 -18.96 -20.11 -18.98
CA THR A 728 -20.41 -20.35 -18.92
C THR A 728 -20.97 -20.00 -17.54
N PHE A 729 -20.27 -20.37 -16.47
CA PHE A 729 -20.73 -20.09 -15.11
C PHE A 729 -20.70 -18.60 -14.78
N TRP A 730 -19.64 -17.88 -15.15
CA TRP A 730 -19.59 -16.41 -15.01
C TRP A 730 -20.65 -15.73 -15.87
N GLN A 731 -20.87 -16.23 -17.09
CA GLN A 731 -21.89 -15.70 -17.99
C GLN A 731 -23.29 -15.82 -17.39
N HIS A 732 -23.60 -16.94 -16.74
CA HIS A 732 -24.88 -17.18 -16.04
C HIS A 732 -25.06 -16.39 -14.75
N HIS A 733 -23.97 -15.90 -14.14
CA HIS A 733 -24.02 -15.23 -12.85
C HIS A 733 -23.29 -13.87 -12.92
N PRO A 734 -23.89 -12.84 -13.54
CA PRO A 734 -23.29 -11.51 -13.68
C PRO A 734 -22.82 -10.88 -12.37
N GLY A 735 -23.47 -11.22 -11.25
CA GLY A 735 -23.02 -10.80 -9.92
C GLY A 735 -21.57 -11.18 -9.59
N LEU A 736 -20.98 -12.22 -10.19
CA LEU A 736 -19.55 -12.54 -10.01
C LEU A 736 -18.61 -11.54 -10.68
N SER A 737 -19.07 -10.89 -11.74
CA SER A 737 -18.32 -9.82 -12.42
C SER A 737 -18.50 -8.49 -11.69
N TYR A 738 -19.72 -8.18 -11.27
CA TYR A 738 -20.06 -6.84 -10.75
C TYR A 738 -19.87 -6.67 -9.23
N LEU A 739 -20.01 -7.74 -8.44
CA LEU A 739 -19.88 -7.64 -6.97
C LEU A 739 -18.46 -7.24 -6.53
N PHE A 740 -17.47 -7.65 -7.32
CA PHE A 740 -16.06 -7.46 -7.01
C PHE A 740 -15.37 -6.45 -7.92
N SER A 741 -16.08 -5.84 -8.87
CA SER A 741 -15.53 -4.84 -9.78
C SER A 741 -15.47 -3.46 -9.14
N GLY A 742 -14.60 -2.61 -9.66
CA GLY A 742 -14.62 -1.18 -9.37
C GLY A 742 -15.84 -0.48 -9.97
N SER A 743 -15.90 0.85 -9.84
CA SER A 743 -17.04 1.64 -10.31
C SER A 743 -17.19 1.73 -11.84
N PHE A 744 -16.19 1.28 -12.60
CA PHE A 744 -16.18 1.35 -14.07
C PHE A 744 -16.45 -0.04 -14.67
N ILE A 745 -17.72 -0.30 -15.02
CA ILE A 745 -18.19 -1.55 -15.64
C ILE A 745 -18.71 -1.32 -17.07
N GLY A 746 -18.89 -2.39 -17.84
CA GLY A 746 -19.42 -2.35 -19.20
C GLY A 746 -18.36 -2.53 -20.29
N ALA A 747 -18.81 -2.47 -21.55
CA ALA A 747 -18.03 -2.85 -22.73
C ALA A 747 -16.71 -2.08 -22.94
N THR A 748 -16.59 -0.88 -22.36
CA THR A 748 -15.39 -0.03 -22.43
C THR A 748 -14.56 -0.03 -21.15
N SER A 749 -14.93 -0.85 -20.16
CA SER A 749 -14.22 -0.98 -18.88
C SER A 749 -12.83 -1.60 -19.06
N GLN A 750 -12.09 -1.77 -17.96
CA GLN A 750 -10.78 -2.42 -17.97
C GLN A 750 -10.85 -3.93 -18.22
N ALA A 751 -12.00 -4.54 -17.93
CA ALA A 751 -12.22 -5.98 -17.98
C ALA A 751 -13.66 -6.34 -18.39
N PRO A 752 -14.16 -5.87 -19.56
CA PRO A 752 -15.49 -6.21 -20.05
C PRO A 752 -15.76 -7.71 -20.10
N ARG A 753 -17.01 -8.06 -19.81
CA ARG A 753 -17.52 -9.41 -20.02
C ARG A 753 -17.68 -9.71 -21.51
N ILE A 754 -17.67 -10.99 -21.86
CA ILE A 754 -17.84 -11.44 -23.24
C ILE A 754 -19.19 -11.01 -23.88
N ASP A 755 -20.23 -10.83 -23.05
CA ASP A 755 -21.59 -10.47 -23.46
C ASP A 755 -21.94 -8.98 -23.32
N GLU A 756 -21.00 -8.13 -22.89
CA GLU A 756 -21.23 -6.67 -22.79
C GLU A 756 -20.97 -5.92 -24.09
N ALA A 757 -20.05 -6.43 -24.93
CA ALA A 757 -19.60 -5.74 -26.13
C ALA A 757 -20.44 -6.07 -27.37
N ARG A 758 -20.43 -7.34 -27.79
CA ARG A 758 -21.14 -7.81 -28.99
C ARG A 758 -21.88 -9.11 -28.66
N MET A 759 -23.21 -9.07 -28.68
CA MET A 759 -24.02 -10.26 -28.37
C MET A 759 -23.80 -11.42 -29.34
N GLU A 760 -23.39 -11.13 -30.57
CA GLU A 760 -23.03 -12.13 -31.59
C GLU A 760 -21.87 -13.02 -31.15
N ASN A 761 -20.98 -12.53 -30.27
CA ASN A 761 -19.85 -13.31 -29.74
C ASN A 761 -20.32 -14.57 -29.02
N LEU A 762 -21.54 -14.57 -28.43
CA LEU A 762 -22.06 -15.75 -27.73
C LEU A 762 -22.39 -16.90 -28.70
N TYR A 763 -22.82 -16.58 -29.91
CA TYR A 763 -23.03 -17.60 -30.95
C TYR A 763 -21.70 -18.21 -31.40
N GLU A 764 -20.67 -17.38 -31.61
CA GLU A 764 -19.33 -17.87 -31.94
C GLU A 764 -18.70 -18.67 -30.78
N LEU A 765 -18.98 -18.28 -29.54
CA LEU A 765 -18.54 -19.00 -28.35
C LEU A 765 -19.19 -20.39 -28.23
N GLU A 766 -20.47 -20.52 -28.58
CA GLU A 766 -21.15 -21.83 -28.67
C GLU A 766 -20.52 -22.73 -29.73
N ILE A 767 -20.13 -22.16 -30.88
CA ILE A 767 -19.38 -22.89 -31.91
C ILE A 767 -18.04 -23.34 -31.33
N ALA A 768 -17.28 -22.46 -30.67
CA ALA A 768 -16.01 -22.82 -30.04
C ALA A 768 -16.18 -23.94 -28.99
N PHE A 769 -17.25 -23.89 -28.18
CA PHE A 769 -17.58 -24.94 -27.22
C PHE A 769 -17.84 -26.30 -27.89
N SER A 770 -18.49 -26.32 -29.06
CA SER A 770 -18.76 -27.55 -29.81
C SER A 770 -17.49 -28.25 -30.33
N GLN A 771 -16.38 -27.51 -30.46
CA GLN A 771 -15.11 -28.02 -30.96
C GLN A 771 -14.20 -28.58 -29.85
N ILE A 772 -14.64 -28.54 -28.58
CA ILE A 772 -13.87 -29.11 -27.46
C ILE A 772 -13.90 -30.64 -27.55
N PRO A 773 -12.73 -31.32 -27.61
CA PRO A 773 -12.68 -32.78 -27.62
C PRO A 773 -13.28 -33.37 -26.35
N LYS A 774 -14.12 -34.40 -26.51
CA LYS A 774 -14.72 -35.11 -25.37
C LYS A 774 -13.79 -36.17 -24.78
N ASP A 775 -12.96 -36.79 -25.62
CA ASP A 775 -12.03 -37.86 -25.27
C ASP A 775 -10.69 -37.68 -26.00
N GLY A 776 -9.61 -38.22 -25.43
CA GLY A 776 -8.28 -38.24 -26.04
C GLY A 776 -7.29 -37.21 -25.46
N GLU A 777 -6.06 -37.24 -25.97
CA GLU A 777 -5.04 -36.24 -25.60
C GLU A 777 -5.35 -34.89 -26.23
N VAL A 778 -5.34 -33.84 -25.42
CA VAL A 778 -5.57 -32.46 -25.87
C VAL A 778 -4.24 -31.79 -26.18
N PRO A 779 -4.02 -31.29 -27.42
CA PRO A 779 -2.86 -30.48 -27.72
C PRO A 779 -2.88 -29.17 -26.92
N PHE A 780 -1.75 -28.78 -26.32
CA PHE A 780 -1.68 -27.59 -25.44
C PHE A 780 -2.09 -26.28 -26.13
N TRP A 781 -1.97 -26.17 -27.44
CA TRP A 781 -2.39 -24.98 -28.19
C TRP A 781 -3.90 -24.88 -28.41
N LEU A 782 -4.66 -25.97 -28.18
CA LEU A 782 -6.07 -26.05 -28.57
C LEU A 782 -6.94 -25.07 -27.78
N THR A 783 -6.80 -25.04 -26.45
CA THR A 783 -7.60 -24.14 -25.59
C THR A 783 -7.49 -22.70 -26.06
N ASP A 784 -6.26 -22.22 -26.27
CA ASP A 784 -6.00 -20.85 -26.69
C ASP A 784 -6.61 -20.54 -28.06
N ARG A 785 -6.40 -21.44 -29.04
CA ARG A 785 -6.94 -21.29 -30.39
C ARG A 785 -8.47 -21.22 -30.43
N LEU A 786 -9.16 -21.92 -29.54
CA LEU A 786 -10.62 -21.89 -29.47
C LEU A 786 -11.16 -20.55 -28.96
N PHE A 787 -10.43 -19.88 -28.05
CA PHE A 787 -10.97 -18.74 -27.30
C PHE A 787 -10.30 -17.39 -27.58
N ARG A 788 -9.10 -17.34 -28.15
CA ARG A 788 -8.30 -16.10 -28.31
C ARG A 788 -9.01 -14.96 -29.01
N HIS A 789 -9.76 -15.26 -30.05
CA HIS A 789 -10.46 -14.23 -30.82
C HIS A 789 -11.83 -13.84 -30.23
N LEU A 790 -12.28 -14.55 -29.18
CA LEU A 790 -13.56 -14.34 -28.52
C LEU A 790 -13.41 -13.64 -27.17
N LEU A 791 -12.30 -13.92 -26.47
CA LEU A 791 -11.96 -13.31 -25.18
C LEU A 791 -11.17 -12.02 -25.41
N THR A 792 -11.83 -11.03 -26.00
CA THR A 792 -11.26 -9.71 -26.31
C THR A 792 -12.21 -8.58 -25.97
N ASP A 793 -11.68 -7.37 -25.80
CA ASP A 793 -12.51 -6.17 -25.79
C ASP A 793 -13.07 -5.80 -27.19
N LEU A 794 -13.78 -4.67 -27.28
CA LEU A 794 -14.32 -4.13 -28.54
C LEU A 794 -13.27 -3.85 -29.62
N THR A 795 -11.99 -3.71 -29.24
CA THR A 795 -10.86 -3.44 -30.14
C THR A 795 -10.12 -4.70 -30.56
N GLY A 796 -10.51 -5.87 -30.05
CA GLY A 796 -9.81 -7.14 -30.27
C GLY A 796 -8.62 -7.36 -29.33
N ASN A 797 -8.52 -6.60 -28.24
CA ASN A 797 -7.44 -6.72 -27.27
C ASN A 797 -7.76 -7.79 -26.21
N THR A 798 -6.99 -8.87 -26.21
CA THR A 798 -7.10 -9.98 -25.24
C THR A 798 -6.68 -9.59 -23.82
N HIS A 799 -5.81 -8.58 -23.66
CA HIS A 799 -5.37 -8.07 -22.36
C HIS A 799 -6.50 -7.38 -21.58
N ARG A 800 -7.57 -6.96 -22.26
CA ARG A 800 -8.69 -6.22 -21.67
C ARG A 800 -9.93 -7.09 -21.45
N ALA A 801 -9.87 -8.39 -21.70
CA ALA A 801 -11.00 -9.27 -21.40
C ALA A 801 -11.07 -9.59 -19.90
N GLU A 802 -12.28 -9.80 -19.38
CA GLU A 802 -12.48 -10.32 -18.01
C GLU A 802 -11.68 -11.60 -17.77
N PHE A 803 -11.71 -12.51 -18.73
CA PHE A 803 -10.91 -13.72 -18.80
C PHE A 803 -9.77 -13.51 -19.81
N CYS A 804 -8.66 -12.96 -19.36
CA CYS A 804 -7.51 -12.65 -20.19
C CYS A 804 -6.63 -13.88 -20.45
N ILE A 805 -6.37 -14.16 -21.72
CA ILE A 805 -5.58 -15.32 -22.17
C ILE A 805 -4.26 -14.93 -22.85
N ASP A 806 -3.78 -13.71 -22.65
CA ASP A 806 -2.49 -13.24 -23.18
C ASP A 806 -1.33 -14.17 -22.84
N LYS A 807 -1.34 -14.68 -21.60
CA LYS A 807 -0.29 -15.52 -21.03
C LYS A 807 -0.63 -17.02 -21.13
N LEU A 808 -1.67 -17.41 -21.87
CA LEU A 808 -2.12 -18.81 -21.96
C LEU A 808 -1.25 -19.61 -22.95
N TYR A 809 -1.46 -19.46 -24.26
CA TYR A 809 -0.62 -20.08 -25.28
C TYR A 809 -0.52 -19.17 -26.52
N SER A 810 0.17 -18.02 -26.41
CA SER A 810 0.33 -17.12 -27.56
C SER A 810 1.07 -17.81 -28.73
N PRO A 811 0.56 -17.69 -29.97
CA PRO A 811 1.24 -18.22 -31.15
C PRO A 811 2.51 -17.42 -31.49
N ASP A 812 2.56 -16.14 -31.14
CA ASP A 812 3.56 -15.17 -31.61
C ASP A 812 4.95 -15.37 -31.00
N SER A 813 5.03 -15.99 -29.82
CA SER A 813 6.31 -16.21 -29.12
C SER A 813 6.26 -17.37 -28.14
N SER A 814 7.41 -17.99 -27.88
CA SER A 814 7.56 -18.98 -26.81
C SER A 814 7.40 -18.38 -25.41
N SER A 815 7.72 -17.09 -25.24
CA SER A 815 7.57 -16.35 -23.98
C SER A 815 6.11 -16.11 -23.58
N GLY A 816 5.17 -16.09 -24.54
CA GLY A 816 3.72 -15.98 -24.29
C GLY A 816 3.01 -17.32 -24.04
N ARG A 817 3.74 -18.44 -23.98
CA ARG A 817 3.19 -19.78 -23.75
C ARG A 817 3.37 -20.22 -22.30
N LEU A 818 2.76 -19.50 -21.36
CA LEU A 818 2.94 -19.72 -19.92
C LEU A 818 1.87 -20.65 -19.31
N GLY A 819 0.77 -20.90 -20.02
CA GLY A 819 -0.34 -21.69 -19.52
C GLY A 819 -1.16 -20.96 -18.44
N ILE A 820 -1.15 -19.63 -18.44
CA ILE A 820 -1.78 -18.78 -17.42
C ILE A 820 -3.02 -18.10 -18.00
N LEU A 821 -4.13 -18.16 -17.25
CA LEU A 821 -5.33 -17.35 -17.43
C LEU A 821 -5.39 -16.31 -16.33
N GLU A 822 -5.84 -15.10 -16.66
CA GLU A 822 -5.95 -14.00 -15.70
C GLU A 822 -7.41 -13.54 -15.59
N LEU A 823 -7.91 -13.47 -14.36
CA LEU A 823 -9.22 -12.92 -14.03
C LEU A 823 -9.05 -11.45 -13.66
N ARG A 824 -9.54 -10.55 -14.51
CA ARG A 824 -9.24 -9.12 -14.42
C ARG A 824 -10.34 -8.26 -13.78
N ALA A 825 -11.55 -8.80 -13.63
CA ALA A 825 -12.69 -8.05 -13.09
C ALA A 825 -12.67 -7.85 -11.55
N PHE A 826 -11.66 -8.37 -10.85
CA PHE A 826 -11.51 -8.16 -9.42
C PHE A 826 -10.82 -6.82 -9.14
N ASP A 827 -11.50 -5.91 -8.43
CA ASP A 827 -10.89 -4.74 -7.82
C ASP A 827 -10.01 -5.14 -6.64
N MET A 828 -9.13 -4.23 -6.22
CA MET A 828 -8.19 -4.48 -5.13
C MET A 828 -8.92 -4.61 -3.78
N PRO A 829 -8.87 -5.79 -3.10
CA PRO A 829 -9.53 -5.96 -1.82
C PRO A 829 -8.77 -5.22 -0.72
N PRO A 830 -9.48 -4.51 0.19
CA PRO A 830 -8.84 -3.70 1.22
C PRO A 830 -8.17 -4.52 2.34
N HIS A 831 -8.37 -5.84 2.34
CA HIS A 831 -7.86 -6.74 3.39
C HIS A 831 -7.40 -8.08 2.80
N PRO A 832 -6.29 -8.67 3.29
CA PRO A 832 -5.76 -9.94 2.77
C PRO A 832 -6.75 -11.10 2.89
N GLN A 833 -7.55 -11.15 3.96
CA GLN A 833 -8.58 -12.18 4.14
C GLN A 833 -9.69 -12.10 3.07
N MET A 834 -10.06 -10.89 2.63
CA MET A 834 -11.05 -10.72 1.56
C MET A 834 -10.47 -11.18 0.22
N SER A 835 -9.22 -10.83 -0.07
CA SER A 835 -8.48 -11.32 -1.25
C SER A 835 -8.39 -12.85 -1.25
N LEU A 836 -8.08 -13.46 -0.12
CA LEU A 836 -8.04 -14.92 0.01
C LEU A 836 -9.42 -15.57 -0.14
N MET A 837 -10.49 -14.92 0.29
CA MET A 837 -11.86 -15.42 0.08
C MET A 837 -12.23 -15.42 -1.41
N GLN A 838 -11.90 -14.36 -2.16
CA GLN A 838 -12.07 -14.33 -3.62
C GLN A 838 -11.26 -15.43 -4.31
N ASN A 839 -10.00 -15.60 -3.92
CA ASN A 839 -9.15 -16.69 -4.43
C ASN A 839 -9.73 -18.07 -4.11
N LEU A 840 -10.27 -18.27 -2.90
CA LEU A 840 -10.88 -19.53 -2.48
C LEU A 840 -12.15 -19.84 -3.29
N LEU A 841 -12.97 -18.84 -3.60
CA LEU A 841 -14.13 -18.98 -4.47
C LEU A 841 -13.70 -19.53 -5.84
N VAL A 842 -12.73 -18.89 -6.48
CA VAL A 842 -12.20 -19.32 -7.79
C VAL A 842 -11.60 -20.72 -7.69
N ARG A 843 -10.78 -21.00 -6.67
CA ARG A 843 -10.16 -22.31 -6.41
C ARG A 843 -11.21 -23.41 -6.25
N THR A 844 -12.31 -23.11 -5.57
CA THR A 844 -13.43 -24.04 -5.35
C THR A 844 -14.17 -24.34 -6.67
N LEU A 845 -14.42 -23.31 -7.49
CA LEU A 845 -15.05 -23.49 -8.80
C LEU A 845 -14.16 -24.31 -9.74
N VAL A 846 -12.85 -24.08 -9.74
CA VAL A 846 -11.90 -24.91 -10.50
C VAL A 846 -11.96 -26.37 -10.04
N ALA A 847 -11.93 -26.63 -8.73
CA ALA A 847 -12.04 -27.99 -8.20
C ALA A 847 -13.36 -28.68 -8.61
N TRP A 848 -14.47 -27.93 -8.56
CA TRP A 848 -15.78 -28.43 -8.95
C TRP A 848 -15.85 -28.73 -10.45
N PHE A 849 -15.51 -27.77 -11.31
CA PHE A 849 -15.60 -27.91 -12.76
C PHE A 849 -14.60 -28.91 -13.34
N TRP A 850 -13.46 -29.10 -12.68
CA TRP A 850 -12.53 -30.17 -13.02
C TRP A 850 -13.19 -31.54 -12.89
N LYS A 851 -13.90 -31.76 -11.77
CA LYS A 851 -14.58 -33.01 -11.45
C LYS A 851 -15.88 -33.21 -12.24
N LYS A 852 -16.68 -32.14 -12.37
CA LYS A 852 -17.96 -32.13 -13.07
C LYS A 852 -18.04 -30.84 -13.92
N PRO A 853 -17.70 -30.91 -15.22
CA PRO A 853 -17.79 -29.76 -16.11
C PRO A 853 -19.20 -29.13 -16.08
N TYR A 854 -19.25 -27.80 -16.12
CA TYR A 854 -20.51 -27.03 -16.15
C TYR A 854 -20.90 -26.79 -17.60
N GLU A 855 -21.71 -27.71 -18.15
CA GLU A 855 -22.07 -27.74 -19.56
C GLU A 855 -23.54 -27.33 -19.76
N HIS A 856 -23.77 -26.05 -20.00
CA HIS A 856 -25.10 -25.48 -20.21
C HIS A 856 -25.10 -24.53 -21.41
N ASP A 857 -26.30 -24.22 -21.90
CA ASP A 857 -26.51 -23.22 -22.95
C ASP A 857 -26.33 -21.80 -22.39
N LEU A 858 -25.70 -20.91 -23.15
CA LEU A 858 -25.43 -19.54 -22.74
C LEU A 858 -26.74 -18.72 -22.68
N VAL A 859 -26.85 -17.84 -21.69
CA VAL A 859 -28.01 -16.97 -21.50
C VAL A 859 -27.86 -15.71 -22.36
N ARG A 860 -28.89 -15.33 -23.11
CA ARG A 860 -28.90 -14.05 -23.86
C ARG A 860 -29.50 -12.95 -22.98
N TRP A 861 -28.69 -12.36 -22.10
CA TRP A 861 -29.16 -11.34 -21.15
C TRP A 861 -29.72 -10.08 -21.80
N GLY A 862 -29.25 -9.70 -22.98
CA GLY A 862 -29.77 -8.50 -23.62
C GLY A 862 -29.43 -7.25 -22.80
N THR A 863 -30.38 -6.32 -22.72
CA THR A 863 -30.30 -5.15 -21.82
C THR A 863 -30.50 -5.52 -20.36
N GLU A 864 -31.12 -6.66 -20.05
CA GLU A 864 -31.39 -7.08 -18.67
C GLU A 864 -30.10 -7.25 -17.84
N LEU A 865 -28.95 -7.43 -18.51
CA LEU A 865 -27.65 -7.55 -17.86
C LEU A 865 -27.35 -6.37 -16.94
N HIS A 866 -27.60 -5.15 -17.40
CA HIS A 866 -27.35 -3.92 -16.64
C HIS A 866 -28.59 -3.40 -15.92
N ASP A 867 -29.80 -3.81 -16.34
CA ASP A 867 -31.03 -3.41 -15.65
C ASP A 867 -31.24 -4.19 -14.33
N LYS A 868 -30.74 -5.43 -14.23
CA LYS A 868 -30.97 -6.32 -13.08
C LYS A 868 -29.79 -6.43 -12.12
N PHE A 869 -28.57 -6.28 -12.62
CA PHE A 869 -27.33 -6.49 -11.87
C PHE A 869 -26.51 -5.21 -11.89
#